data_AF-A0A952L961-F1
#
_entry.id   AF-A0A952L961-F1
#
_cell.length_a   1.000
_cell.length_b   1.000
_cell.length_c   1.000
_cell.angle_alpha   90.00
_cell.angle_beta   90.00
_cell.angle_gamma   90.00
#
_symmetry.space_group_name_H-M   'P 1'
#
loop_
_entity.id
_entity.type
_entity.pdbx_description
1 polymer ?
#
loop_
_entity_poly.entity_id
_entity_poly.type
_entity_poly.pdbx_seq_one_letter_code
_entity_poly.pdbx_strand_id
1 'polypeptide(L)'
;MPTPFVAPPEQPRLPEPYRAEHGVVQALADRVGGALDWPGVIAMAAPWVEQVRKNPAPFWAMESLLREYPITSAEGLALMRLAEALLRVPDAPTAIALTADQLSRADFDGASEGSPHKMLAALSASAISMSKRFLPGSDDEGGLFKRLGAQTVVAATVRAIQLLGRQFVLGRNIGEAMSEADAARKQQRQLRFSYDMLGEGARTEADALRYHASYVSAIKAIAGGKRAASPEASDGISIKLSALFSRYEVLQRERVFAELLPRVWTLIELAAEANINLTIDAEEVDRLELSLDVLDTLAARIATHYPHWRGFGLAVQAYQSRALAVVDEVAAIARKHGLRFMVRLVKGAYWDGEIKRAQELGLNAYPVFTHKQHTDVSYLACARALIQHADVIYPQFASHNAGTIAAIVQMARATGAFFEMQRLHGMGEGVYREFSRHSPSGATSTTPPTPPAQAGGWSTHDVPVRVYAPVGEHRDLLAYLVRRLLENGANSSFVHQLADPSVQVPELLGSPLADMRSASALPLPPALYLDDQGRGRANSTGADLADPAQRAPLQAALDSTPVLAVPEATGPEVDAAMQRLNGGFPAWNGRSVSARAGILRRAADDLDARLPEFCALLVKEAFKTQADCIAEVREAVDFLRYYADRAEAEPALMQGRGVFVCISPWNFPLAIFAGQVVAALVAGNAVAAKPAEQTPFVALRMVELLHQAGVPADALALLHGPGETVGAGLVAHAHTAGVCFTGSTAVAQIINKALAAKPNSPVPLIAETGGLNAMVVDSTALPEQVIDAVVQSAFRSAGQRCSALRLLCVQSSIAEGVIEMLKGALEQLHVGQPAHLATDVGPVIDDEAHANISRHVERLKRDAKLLAEAPVAEAMPRQIRPVAFELPRIAHLGEEIFGPVLHVVRFEDSVDEVIADINALGYGLTLGIQTRIDSRAQRLADEARIGNVYVNRNIIGAVVGVQPFGGEGLSGTGPKAGGPNYLRRFCAEPRIDTPPPPLTVDGRSEPLAVGADAGWRDTPLAERIATLRRAADTLDAPTAIALRSLFNAAQALFADAVLPGPTGESNTLRHHARGVFAVLGRAEAGLAAVVSALLAGNSVIWLGGAEQSRQALLHAGLPASALTLLPDSALPGLLTAPRLAGVALASSDPAAAHTLAQALARRTGAILPLVTAAGHVRQLYRFTAEQTLTVNTAAAGGNAALLAGVH
;
A
#
# COMPACT_ATOMS: atom_id res chain seq x y z
N MET A 1 35.67 4.46 29.57
CA MET A 1 34.51 4.60 28.66
C MET A 1 34.84 3.82 27.40
N PRO A 2 34.04 2.83 26.99
CA PRO A 2 34.24 2.20 25.68
C PRO A 2 34.17 3.25 24.57
N THR A 3 35.01 3.12 23.55
CA THR A 3 35.02 4.03 22.39
C THR A 3 33.63 4.02 21.73
N PRO A 4 33.01 5.18 21.48
CA PRO A 4 31.71 5.24 20.82
C PRO A 4 31.82 4.71 19.39
N PHE A 5 30.74 4.09 18.91
CA PHE A 5 30.64 3.71 17.51
C PHE A 5 30.27 4.94 16.68
N VAL A 6 31.07 5.23 15.66
CA VAL A 6 30.85 6.35 14.75
C VAL A 6 30.60 5.79 13.36
N ALA A 7 29.61 6.37 12.67
CA ALA A 7 29.30 6.06 11.29
C ALA A 7 30.53 6.26 10.39
N PRO A 8 31.03 5.24 9.68
CA PRO A 8 32.06 5.44 8.68
C PRO A 8 31.47 6.21 7.47
N PRO A 9 32.30 6.92 6.69
CA PRO A 9 31.85 7.54 5.44
C PRO A 9 31.16 6.52 4.55
N GLU A 10 30.07 6.93 3.93
CA GLU A 10 29.31 6.08 3.03
C GLU A 10 30.09 5.84 1.74
N GLN A 11 30.23 4.57 1.34
CA GLN A 11 30.93 4.17 0.12
C GLN A 11 30.15 3.05 -0.57
N PRO A 12 29.99 3.09 -1.90
CA PRO A 12 29.35 2.00 -2.63
C PRO A 12 30.23 0.75 -2.53
N ARG A 13 29.72 -0.29 -1.86
CA ARG A 13 30.44 -1.57 -1.69
C ARG A 13 30.05 -2.60 -2.74
N LEU A 14 28.84 -2.48 -3.27
CA LEU A 14 28.24 -3.48 -4.15
C LEU A 14 27.89 -2.84 -5.51
N PRO A 15 27.71 -3.67 -6.56
CA PRO A 15 27.11 -3.19 -7.80
C PRO A 15 25.70 -2.65 -7.59
N GLU A 16 25.21 -1.84 -8.53
CA GLU A 16 23.84 -1.32 -8.55
C GLU A 16 22.78 -2.43 -8.30
N PRO A 17 21.82 -2.24 -7.38
CA PRO A 17 20.77 -3.22 -7.10
C PRO A 17 19.84 -3.50 -8.28
N TYR A 18 19.43 -2.45 -9.00
CA TYR A 18 18.36 -2.51 -9.99
C TYR A 18 18.89 -2.75 -11.41
N ARG A 19 19.37 -3.97 -11.67
CA ARG A 19 19.95 -4.39 -12.96
C ARG A 19 19.11 -5.47 -13.64
N ALA A 20 19.21 -5.56 -14.97
CA ALA A 20 18.58 -6.62 -15.75
C ALA A 20 19.09 -8.01 -15.31
N GLU A 21 18.17 -8.91 -14.98
CA GLU A 21 18.54 -10.17 -14.33
C GLU A 21 19.22 -11.18 -15.26
N HIS A 22 18.91 -11.16 -16.56
CA HIS A 22 19.39 -12.17 -17.51
C HIS A 22 20.92 -12.21 -17.61
N GLY A 23 21.56 -11.04 -17.79
CA GLY A 23 23.02 -10.96 -17.88
C GLY A 23 23.70 -11.39 -16.58
N VAL A 24 23.08 -11.10 -15.44
CA VAL A 24 23.59 -11.51 -14.13
C VAL A 24 23.50 -13.03 -13.97
N VAL A 25 22.33 -13.64 -14.21
CA VAL A 25 22.14 -15.08 -14.01
C VAL A 25 22.97 -15.91 -15.00
N GLN A 26 23.14 -15.47 -16.24
CA GLN A 26 23.99 -16.17 -17.21
C GLN A 26 25.44 -16.24 -16.73
N ALA A 27 25.99 -15.12 -16.23
CA ALA A 27 27.35 -15.10 -15.68
C ALA A 27 27.50 -16.01 -14.45
N LEU A 28 26.46 -16.10 -13.61
CA LEU A 28 26.44 -17.01 -12.46
C LEU A 28 26.39 -18.48 -12.92
N ALA A 29 25.58 -18.80 -13.93
CA ALA A 29 25.48 -20.14 -14.49
C ALA A 29 26.78 -20.59 -15.16
N ASP A 30 27.41 -19.74 -15.97
CA ASP A 30 28.70 -20.03 -16.61
C ASP A 30 29.78 -20.29 -15.56
N ARG A 31 29.74 -19.52 -14.46
CA ARG A 31 30.64 -19.75 -13.33
C ARG A 31 30.40 -21.13 -12.73
N VAL A 32 29.16 -21.56 -12.48
CA VAL A 32 28.84 -22.82 -11.80
C VAL A 32 28.99 -24.06 -12.69
N GLY A 33 28.55 -23.98 -13.94
CA GLY A 33 28.29 -25.15 -14.80
C GLY A 33 29.49 -26.08 -14.99
N GLY A 34 30.69 -25.54 -15.15
CA GLY A 34 31.90 -26.34 -15.31
C GLY A 34 32.37 -27.09 -14.05
N ALA A 35 31.81 -26.79 -12.87
CA ALA A 35 32.20 -27.39 -11.60
C ALA A 35 31.21 -28.45 -11.08
N LEU A 36 30.10 -28.68 -11.77
CA LEU A 36 29.06 -29.62 -11.35
C LEU A 36 28.84 -30.71 -12.40
N ASP A 37 28.89 -31.97 -11.97
CA ASP A 37 28.38 -33.11 -12.73
C ASP A 37 26.95 -33.40 -12.23
N TRP A 38 25.96 -32.81 -12.92
CA TRP A 38 24.56 -32.89 -12.51
C TRP A 38 23.96 -34.30 -12.54
N PRO A 39 24.27 -35.17 -13.53
CA PRO A 39 23.95 -36.60 -13.45
C PRO A 39 24.42 -37.25 -12.13
N GLY A 40 25.64 -36.92 -11.68
CA GLY A 40 26.15 -37.35 -10.38
C GLY A 40 25.38 -36.78 -9.18
N VAL A 41 24.91 -35.52 -9.27
CA VAL A 41 24.03 -34.90 -8.26
C VAL A 41 22.72 -35.68 -8.13
N ILE A 42 22.07 -36.01 -9.25
CA ILE A 42 20.82 -36.79 -9.28
C ILE A 42 21.07 -38.18 -8.67
N ALA A 43 22.14 -38.87 -9.07
CA ALA A 43 22.47 -40.19 -8.55
C ALA A 43 22.68 -40.21 -7.03
N MET A 44 23.21 -39.12 -6.46
CA MET A 44 23.38 -38.98 -5.01
C MET A 44 22.06 -38.69 -4.29
N ALA A 45 21.22 -37.80 -4.82
CA ALA A 45 20.02 -37.30 -4.15
C ALA A 45 18.77 -38.17 -4.35
N ALA A 46 18.67 -38.91 -5.47
CA ALA A 46 17.50 -39.73 -5.78
C ALA A 46 17.16 -40.76 -4.68
N PRO A 47 18.13 -41.51 -4.10
CA PRO A 47 17.83 -42.42 -3.00
C PRO A 47 17.27 -41.72 -1.75
N TRP A 48 17.69 -40.48 -1.47
CA TRP A 48 17.17 -39.70 -0.36
C TRP A 48 15.69 -39.36 -0.58
N VAL A 49 15.36 -38.85 -1.77
CA VAL A 49 14.00 -38.50 -2.17
C VAL A 49 13.07 -39.72 -2.11
N GLU A 50 13.47 -40.83 -2.70
CA GLU A 50 12.68 -42.07 -2.71
C GLU A 50 12.42 -42.58 -1.29
N GLN A 51 13.43 -42.54 -0.42
CA GLN A 51 13.32 -43.02 0.94
C GLN A 51 12.48 -42.09 1.82
N VAL A 52 12.52 -40.78 1.59
CA VAL A 52 11.60 -39.83 2.23
C VAL A 52 10.16 -40.07 1.79
N ARG A 53 9.91 -40.31 0.50
CA ARG A 53 8.57 -40.65 -0.02
C ARG A 53 8.04 -41.98 0.56
N LYS A 54 8.92 -42.96 0.80
CA LYS A 54 8.57 -44.25 1.43
C LYS A 54 8.33 -44.14 2.94
N ASN A 55 9.10 -43.30 3.63
CA ASN A 55 9.07 -43.13 5.09
C ASN A 55 8.88 -41.66 5.45
N PRO A 56 7.66 -41.16 5.27
CA PRO A 56 7.35 -39.78 5.58
C PRO A 56 7.57 -39.41 7.04
N ALA A 57 7.88 -38.15 7.29
CA ALA A 57 7.91 -37.62 8.64
C ALA A 57 6.48 -37.44 9.21
N PRO A 58 6.29 -37.46 10.54
CA PRO A 58 5.00 -37.16 11.20
C PRO A 58 4.38 -35.81 10.80
N PHE A 59 5.22 -34.88 10.30
CA PHE A 59 4.84 -33.58 9.73
C PHE A 59 3.87 -33.66 8.53
N TRP A 60 3.67 -34.84 7.92
CA TRP A 60 2.75 -35.07 6.80
C TRP A 60 1.25 -34.77 7.08
N ALA A 61 0.84 -34.52 8.32
CA ALA A 61 -0.55 -34.16 8.61
C ALA A 61 -0.93 -32.76 8.10
N MET A 62 0.01 -31.79 8.12
CA MET A 62 -0.21 -30.44 7.58
C MET A 62 -0.10 -30.42 6.06
N GLU A 63 0.85 -31.16 5.47
CA GLU A 63 0.93 -31.32 4.02
C GLU A 63 -0.30 -32.03 3.45
N SER A 64 -0.91 -32.98 4.16
CA SER A 64 -2.22 -33.53 3.79
C SER A 64 -3.32 -32.48 3.82
N LEU A 65 -3.32 -31.57 4.81
CA LEU A 65 -4.27 -30.45 4.89
C LEU A 65 -4.03 -29.43 3.76
N LEU A 66 -2.77 -29.05 3.48
CA LEU A 66 -2.38 -28.18 2.37
C LEU A 66 -2.48 -28.89 1.01
N ARG A 67 -2.63 -30.22 0.96
CA ARG A 67 -2.93 -30.97 -0.27
C ARG A 67 -4.42 -31.05 -0.51
N GLU A 68 -5.21 -31.26 0.54
CA GLU A 68 -6.68 -31.22 0.48
C GLU A 68 -7.18 -29.79 0.23
N TYR A 69 -6.47 -28.81 0.79
CA TYR A 69 -6.73 -27.37 0.64
C TYR A 69 -5.41 -26.61 0.35
N PRO A 70 -4.91 -26.63 -0.90
CA PRO A 70 -3.73 -25.86 -1.33
C PRO A 70 -3.79 -24.39 -0.92
N ILE A 71 -2.65 -23.77 -0.59
CA ILE A 71 -2.59 -22.32 -0.28
C ILE A 71 -3.08 -21.48 -1.48
N THR A 72 -2.99 -22.04 -2.68
CA THR A 72 -3.51 -21.47 -3.93
C THR A 72 -5.03 -21.57 -4.05
N SER A 73 -5.68 -22.41 -3.23
CA SER A 73 -7.12 -22.53 -3.15
C SER A 73 -7.69 -21.50 -2.18
N ALA A 74 -8.97 -21.14 -2.38
CA ALA A 74 -9.66 -20.21 -1.49
C ALA A 74 -9.72 -20.75 -0.05
N GLU A 75 -9.86 -22.07 0.09
CA GLU A 75 -9.92 -22.83 1.35
C GLU A 75 -8.59 -22.73 2.11
N GLY A 76 -7.46 -23.00 1.45
CA GLY A 76 -6.15 -22.92 2.08
C GLY A 76 -5.83 -21.50 2.54
N LEU A 77 -6.11 -20.49 1.71
CA LEU A 77 -5.90 -19.09 2.05
C LEU A 77 -6.77 -18.64 3.25
N ALA A 78 -8.05 -19.05 3.27
CA ALA A 78 -8.96 -18.76 4.37
C ALA A 78 -8.46 -19.36 5.69
N LEU A 79 -7.97 -20.61 5.69
CA LEU A 79 -7.40 -21.25 6.87
C LEU A 79 -6.14 -20.54 7.37
N MET A 80 -5.28 -20.04 6.46
CA MET A 80 -4.06 -19.31 6.82
C MET A 80 -4.37 -17.97 7.49
N ARG A 81 -5.31 -17.20 6.91
CA ARG A 81 -5.78 -15.94 7.48
C ARG A 81 -6.45 -16.15 8.83
N LEU A 82 -7.23 -17.22 8.95
CA LEU A 82 -7.87 -17.59 10.21
C LEU A 82 -6.84 -17.94 11.29
N ALA A 83 -5.80 -18.69 10.94
CA ALA A 83 -4.71 -19.03 11.85
C ALA A 83 -3.92 -17.79 12.30
N GLU A 84 -3.65 -16.86 11.39
CA GLU A 84 -2.97 -15.59 11.68
C GLU A 84 -3.76 -14.70 12.64
N ALA A 85 -5.05 -14.51 12.39
CA ALA A 85 -5.83 -13.53 13.12
C ALA A 85 -6.41 -14.08 14.43
N LEU A 86 -6.88 -15.34 14.50
CA LEU A 86 -7.60 -15.83 15.70
C LEU A 86 -6.76 -15.93 16.99
N LEU A 87 -5.44 -16.13 16.93
CA LEU A 87 -4.65 -16.19 18.19
C LEU A 87 -4.37 -14.80 18.78
N ARG A 88 -4.68 -13.72 18.05
CA ARG A 88 -4.42 -12.33 18.46
C ARG A 88 -5.69 -11.58 18.84
N VAL A 89 -6.84 -12.00 18.33
CA VAL A 89 -8.12 -11.36 18.63
C VAL A 89 -8.49 -11.61 20.10
N PRO A 90 -8.52 -10.57 20.94
CA PRO A 90 -8.76 -10.72 22.38
C PRO A 90 -10.25 -10.93 22.71
N ASP A 91 -11.17 -10.51 21.82
CA ASP A 91 -12.61 -10.56 22.05
C ASP A 91 -13.33 -11.64 21.25
N ALA A 92 -14.22 -12.38 21.93
CA ALA A 92 -14.94 -13.51 21.33
C ALA A 92 -15.87 -13.13 20.16
N PRO A 93 -16.61 -11.99 20.18
CA PRO A 93 -17.48 -11.61 19.06
C PRO A 93 -16.72 -11.42 17.75
N THR A 94 -15.58 -10.73 17.79
CA THR A 94 -14.76 -10.50 16.58
C THR A 94 -14.11 -11.79 16.10
N ALA A 95 -13.68 -12.68 17.00
CA ALA A 95 -13.15 -13.99 16.64
C ALA A 95 -14.21 -14.86 15.92
N ILE A 96 -15.47 -14.80 16.36
CA ILE A 96 -16.59 -15.48 15.71
C ILE A 96 -16.85 -14.89 14.32
N ALA A 97 -16.89 -13.56 14.19
CA ALA A 97 -17.14 -12.87 12.92
C ALA A 97 -16.03 -13.17 11.89
N LEU A 98 -14.77 -13.11 12.32
CA LEU A 98 -13.60 -13.49 11.51
C LEU A 98 -13.69 -14.95 11.05
N THR A 99 -14.05 -15.87 11.96
CA THR A 99 -14.19 -17.29 11.62
C THR A 99 -15.30 -17.51 10.60
N ALA A 100 -16.45 -16.86 10.78
CA ALA A 100 -17.55 -16.96 9.83
C ALA A 100 -17.17 -16.38 8.46
N ASP A 101 -16.52 -15.22 8.41
CA ASP A 101 -16.08 -14.57 7.17
C ASP A 101 -15.12 -15.45 6.38
N GLN A 102 -14.04 -15.90 7.01
CA GLN A 102 -13.03 -16.72 6.33
C GLN A 102 -13.59 -18.07 5.88
N LEU A 103 -14.37 -18.76 6.71
CA LEU A 103 -14.94 -20.06 6.34
C LEU A 103 -16.02 -19.95 5.25
N SER A 104 -16.74 -18.83 5.14
CA SER A 104 -17.78 -18.63 4.11
C SER A 104 -17.23 -18.33 2.72
N ARG A 105 -15.95 -17.98 2.61
CA ARG A 105 -15.28 -17.60 1.34
C ARG A 105 -14.77 -18.80 0.54
N ALA A 106 -14.92 -19.99 1.07
CA ALA A 106 -14.31 -21.20 0.54
C ALA A 106 -15.26 -22.39 0.65
N ASP A 107 -15.24 -23.28 -0.34
CA ASP A 107 -16.15 -24.41 -0.42
C ASP A 107 -15.46 -25.67 0.13
N PHE A 108 -15.73 -25.97 1.39
CA PHE A 108 -15.14 -27.10 2.08
C PHE A 108 -15.91 -28.42 1.85
N ASP A 109 -16.96 -28.44 1.01
CA ASP A 109 -17.82 -29.62 0.79
C ASP A 109 -17.15 -30.74 -0.04
N GLY A 110 -15.99 -30.48 -0.65
CA GLY A 110 -15.24 -31.43 -1.49
C GLY A 110 -14.50 -32.58 -0.75
N ALA A 111 -14.64 -32.71 0.58
CA ALA A 111 -13.90 -33.72 1.35
C ALA A 111 -14.33 -35.16 0.98
N SER A 112 -13.41 -35.95 0.43
CA SER A 112 -13.65 -37.35 0.01
C SER A 112 -14.22 -38.24 1.12
N GLU A 113 -15.11 -39.19 0.78
CA GLU A 113 -15.65 -40.18 1.72
C GLU A 113 -14.51 -40.97 2.39
N GLY A 114 -14.26 -40.67 3.67
CA GLY A 114 -13.18 -41.27 4.47
C GLY A 114 -12.12 -40.30 5.00
N SER A 115 -12.19 -39.00 4.64
CA SER A 115 -11.24 -37.98 5.14
C SER A 115 -11.40 -37.70 6.65
N PRO A 116 -10.29 -37.58 7.42
CA PRO A 116 -10.32 -37.16 8.83
C PRO A 116 -10.81 -35.71 9.05
N HIS A 117 -11.08 -34.95 7.99
CA HIS A 117 -11.39 -33.52 8.04
C HIS A 117 -12.90 -33.17 7.93
N LYS A 118 -13.82 -34.13 8.09
CA LYS A 118 -15.29 -33.92 8.18
C LYS A 118 -15.72 -32.78 9.14
N MET A 119 -14.89 -32.48 10.14
CA MET A 119 -15.10 -31.34 11.03
C MET A 119 -15.15 -30.02 10.25
N LEU A 120 -14.20 -29.75 9.34
CA LEU A 120 -14.12 -28.47 8.62
C LEU A 120 -15.31 -28.23 7.68
N ALA A 121 -15.82 -29.27 7.01
CA ALA A 121 -17.04 -29.18 6.21
C ALA A 121 -18.27 -28.89 7.08
N ALA A 122 -18.42 -29.57 8.22
CA ALA A 122 -19.49 -29.29 9.19
C ALA A 122 -19.37 -27.88 9.81
N LEU A 123 -18.14 -27.40 10.00
CA LEU A 123 -17.86 -26.05 10.47
C LEU A 123 -18.18 -25.00 9.42
N SER A 124 -17.84 -25.23 8.14
CA SER A 124 -18.20 -24.34 7.03
C SER A 124 -19.72 -24.26 6.86
N ALA A 125 -20.42 -25.39 6.84
CA ALA A 125 -21.89 -25.42 6.79
C ALA A 125 -22.53 -24.67 7.98
N SER A 126 -21.96 -24.81 9.19
CA SER A 126 -22.38 -24.07 10.38
C SER A 126 -22.07 -22.58 10.27
N ALA A 127 -20.88 -22.21 9.77
CA ALA A 127 -20.42 -20.83 9.57
C ALA A 127 -21.24 -20.09 8.51
N ILE A 128 -21.59 -20.76 7.39
CA ILE A 128 -22.49 -20.25 6.36
C ILE A 128 -23.88 -20.01 6.95
N SER A 129 -24.37 -20.90 7.81
CA SER A 129 -25.64 -20.70 8.53
C SER A 129 -25.59 -19.51 9.50
N MET A 130 -24.41 -19.19 10.04
CA MET A 130 -24.17 -18.05 10.92
C MET A 130 -23.97 -16.74 10.16
N SER A 131 -23.26 -16.73 9.02
CA SER A 131 -23.04 -15.52 8.22
C SER A 131 -24.37 -14.98 7.67
N LYS A 132 -25.30 -15.87 7.32
CA LYS A 132 -26.69 -15.54 6.97
C LYS A 132 -27.48 -14.81 8.07
N ARG A 133 -27.06 -14.91 9.34
CA ARG A 133 -27.69 -14.26 10.50
C ARG A 133 -27.06 -12.92 10.89
N PHE A 134 -25.87 -12.61 10.39
CA PHE A 134 -25.21 -11.30 10.59
C PHE A 134 -25.46 -10.33 9.43
N LEU A 135 -26.25 -10.74 8.42
CA LEU A 135 -26.88 -9.87 7.43
C LEU A 135 -28.18 -9.29 8.03
N PRO A 136 -28.51 -8.00 7.82
CA PRO A 136 -29.74 -7.43 8.36
C PRO A 136 -30.94 -7.98 7.60
N GLY A 137 -31.89 -8.60 8.32
CA GLY A 137 -33.20 -8.97 7.75
C GLY A 137 -33.87 -10.25 8.25
N SER A 138 -33.26 -11.05 9.14
CA SER A 138 -33.95 -12.23 9.71
C SER A 138 -34.31 -12.03 11.18
N ASP A 139 -35.53 -11.57 11.43
CA ASP A 139 -36.23 -11.82 12.68
C ASP A 139 -36.44 -13.33 12.81
N ASP A 140 -35.67 -14.02 13.66
CA ASP A 140 -36.19 -15.25 14.28
C ASP A 140 -35.49 -15.65 15.59
N GLU A 141 -36.34 -16.02 16.55
CA GLU A 141 -36.05 -16.40 17.93
C GLU A 141 -35.23 -17.71 18.01
N GLY A 142 -34.04 -17.63 18.59
CA GLY A 142 -33.17 -18.81 18.79
C GLY A 142 -32.08 -18.54 19.82
N GLY A 143 -32.49 -18.01 20.98
CA GLY A 143 -31.62 -17.54 22.05
C GLY A 143 -30.84 -18.66 22.76
N LEU A 144 -29.58 -18.36 23.08
CA LEU A 144 -28.68 -19.10 23.97
C LEU A 144 -28.07 -20.42 23.43
N PHE A 145 -28.88 -21.43 23.07
CA PHE A 145 -28.33 -22.76 22.71
C PHE A 145 -27.52 -22.76 21.40
N LYS A 146 -27.91 -21.95 20.41
CA LYS A 146 -27.17 -21.79 19.15
C LYS A 146 -25.86 -20.98 19.30
N ARG A 147 -25.82 -20.00 20.22
CA ARG A 147 -24.61 -19.23 20.55
C ARG A 147 -23.56 -20.11 21.27
N LEU A 148 -24.00 -20.98 22.16
CA LEU A 148 -23.14 -21.97 22.84
C LEU A 148 -22.52 -22.97 21.84
N GLY A 149 -23.27 -23.43 20.84
CA GLY A 149 -22.76 -24.30 19.78
C GLY A 149 -21.66 -23.64 18.93
N ALA A 150 -21.86 -22.39 18.53
CA ALA A 150 -20.87 -21.61 17.78
C ALA A 150 -19.59 -21.31 18.56
N GLN A 151 -19.71 -20.96 19.86
CA GLN A 151 -18.56 -20.75 20.74
C GLN A 151 -17.73 -22.03 20.92
N THR A 152 -18.39 -23.18 21.00
CA THR A 152 -17.72 -24.48 21.13
C THR A 152 -16.94 -24.83 19.85
N VAL A 153 -17.53 -24.55 18.68
CA VAL A 153 -16.89 -24.68 17.37
C VAL A 153 -15.65 -23.80 17.25
N VAL A 154 -15.76 -22.50 17.54
CA VAL A 154 -14.62 -21.57 17.46
C VAL A 154 -13.53 -21.96 18.45
N ALA A 155 -13.90 -22.32 19.69
CA ALA A 155 -12.93 -22.81 20.67
C ALA A 155 -12.21 -24.09 20.21
N ALA A 156 -12.91 -25.00 19.52
CA ALA A 156 -12.31 -26.21 18.97
C ALA A 156 -11.37 -25.89 17.79
N THR A 157 -11.75 -24.97 16.90
CA THR A 157 -10.90 -24.51 15.78
C THR A 157 -9.66 -23.76 16.28
N VAL A 158 -9.82 -22.84 17.24
CA VAL A 158 -8.70 -22.15 17.91
C VAL A 158 -7.77 -23.16 18.56
N ARG A 159 -8.30 -24.16 19.28
CA ARG A 159 -7.49 -25.20 19.92
C ARG A 159 -6.76 -26.08 18.90
N ALA A 160 -7.38 -26.40 17.76
CA ALA A 160 -6.73 -27.09 16.66
C ALA A 160 -5.58 -26.26 16.07
N ILE A 161 -5.80 -24.96 15.79
CA ILE A 161 -4.77 -24.03 15.30
C ILE A 161 -3.64 -23.86 16.33
N GLN A 162 -3.94 -23.77 17.63
CA GLN A 162 -2.94 -23.71 18.70
C GLN A 162 -2.10 -24.99 18.78
N LEU A 163 -2.71 -26.17 18.54
CA LEU A 163 -1.98 -27.43 18.45
C LEU A 163 -1.07 -27.47 17.20
N LEU A 164 -1.47 -26.83 16.10
CA LEU A 164 -0.62 -26.66 14.91
C LEU A 164 0.55 -25.70 15.16
N GLY A 165 0.35 -24.61 15.91
CA GLY A 165 1.39 -23.64 16.26
C GLY A 165 2.58 -24.24 17.01
N ARG A 166 2.36 -25.30 17.81
CA ARG A 166 3.43 -26.05 18.49
C ARG A 166 4.45 -26.71 17.56
N GLN A 167 4.13 -26.89 16.27
CA GLN A 167 5.05 -27.51 15.31
C GLN A 167 6.03 -26.50 14.68
N PHE A 168 5.75 -25.19 14.80
CA PHE A 168 6.57 -24.13 14.18
C PHE A 168 7.49 -23.41 15.17
N VAL A 169 7.28 -23.63 16.47
CA VAL A 169 8.09 -23.09 17.56
C VAL A 169 8.65 -24.25 18.35
N LEU A 170 9.95 -24.24 18.59
CA LEU A 170 10.61 -25.29 19.36
C LEU A 170 10.22 -25.22 20.86
N GLY A 171 10.00 -24.01 21.39
CA GLY A 171 9.48 -23.80 22.73
C GLY A 171 9.04 -22.35 22.98
N ARG A 172 8.16 -22.12 23.95
CA ARG A 172 7.63 -20.77 24.26
C ARG A 172 8.68 -19.82 24.80
N ASN A 173 9.69 -20.39 25.43
CA ASN A 173 10.85 -19.71 25.98
C ASN A 173 12.10 -20.54 25.71
N ILE A 174 13.27 -19.94 25.92
CA ILE A 174 14.55 -20.58 25.61
C ILE A 174 14.78 -21.88 26.41
N GLY A 175 14.28 -21.96 27.66
CA GLY A 175 14.43 -23.17 28.48
C GLY A 175 13.66 -24.36 27.92
N GLU A 176 12.40 -24.14 27.52
CA GLU A 176 11.60 -25.17 26.84
C GLU A 176 12.25 -25.59 25.52
N ALA A 177 12.70 -24.63 24.71
CA ALA A 177 13.32 -24.90 23.41
C ALA A 177 14.63 -25.73 23.55
N MET A 178 15.45 -25.44 24.56
CA MET A 178 16.67 -26.21 24.85
C MET A 178 16.36 -27.64 25.30
N SER A 179 15.29 -27.85 26.10
CA SER A 179 14.85 -29.18 26.50
C SER A 179 14.42 -30.03 25.30
N GLU A 180 13.67 -29.45 24.37
CA GLU A 180 13.28 -30.12 23.12
C GLU A 180 14.49 -30.38 22.20
N ALA A 181 15.44 -29.43 22.14
CA ALA A 181 16.71 -29.63 21.43
C ALA A 181 17.50 -30.83 21.98
N ASP A 182 17.58 -30.98 23.31
CA ASP A 182 18.23 -32.12 23.96
C ASP A 182 17.52 -33.45 23.65
N ALA A 183 16.19 -33.45 23.57
CA ALA A 183 15.42 -34.62 23.17
C ALA A 183 15.72 -35.03 21.72
N ALA A 184 15.78 -34.07 20.79
CA ALA A 184 16.11 -34.31 19.39
C ALA A 184 17.56 -34.84 19.21
N ARG A 185 18.52 -34.31 19.98
CA ARG A 185 19.93 -34.80 19.95
C ARG A 185 20.09 -36.24 20.39
N LYS A 186 19.21 -36.75 21.27
CA LYS A 186 19.24 -38.18 21.65
C LYS A 186 18.97 -39.09 20.45
N GLN A 187 18.21 -38.61 19.47
CA GLN A 187 17.90 -39.34 18.23
C GLN A 187 18.96 -39.08 17.14
N GLN A 188 19.47 -37.85 17.04
CA GLN A 188 20.44 -37.42 16.04
C GLN A 188 21.56 -36.59 16.69
N ARG A 189 22.67 -37.24 17.06
CA ARG A 189 23.77 -36.61 17.84
C ARG A 189 24.52 -35.49 17.08
N GLN A 190 24.43 -35.47 15.76
CA GLN A 190 25.04 -34.46 14.89
C GLN A 190 24.27 -33.13 14.85
N LEU A 191 23.08 -33.05 15.48
CA LEU A 191 22.29 -31.83 15.49
C LEU A 191 22.92 -30.74 16.35
N ARG A 192 22.87 -29.51 15.84
CA ARG A 192 23.13 -28.25 16.54
C ARG A 192 21.92 -27.34 16.40
N PHE A 193 21.80 -26.32 17.23
CA PHE A 193 20.66 -25.40 17.17
C PHE A 193 21.13 -23.96 17.03
N SER A 194 20.36 -23.17 16.29
CA SER A 194 20.44 -21.71 16.23
C SER A 194 19.10 -21.17 16.67
N TYR A 195 19.00 -20.61 17.87
CA TYR A 195 17.73 -20.13 18.41
C TYR A 195 17.38 -18.76 17.80
N ASP A 196 16.17 -18.65 17.26
CA ASP A 196 15.58 -17.41 16.75
C ASP A 196 14.50 -16.94 17.71
N MET A 197 14.76 -15.81 18.38
CA MET A 197 13.87 -15.29 19.42
C MET A 197 12.64 -14.55 18.88
N LEU A 198 12.34 -14.69 17.57
CA LEU A 198 11.17 -14.14 16.87
C LEU A 198 11.02 -12.60 16.88
N GLY A 199 11.93 -11.87 17.50
CA GLY A 199 11.93 -10.41 17.47
C GLY A 199 12.30 -9.87 16.09
N GLU A 200 11.44 -9.01 15.53
CA GLU A 200 11.69 -8.25 14.31
C GLU A 200 10.94 -6.90 14.35
N GLY A 201 11.47 -5.88 13.67
CA GLY A 201 10.80 -4.60 13.47
C GLY A 201 10.31 -3.92 14.75
N ALA A 202 11.23 -3.51 15.63
CA ALA A 202 10.84 -2.66 16.76
C ALA A 202 10.16 -1.38 16.23
N ARG A 203 9.03 -0.97 16.81
CA ARG A 203 8.38 0.33 16.48
C ARG A 203 8.73 1.40 17.49
N THR A 204 9.12 0.96 18.68
CA THR A 204 9.44 1.82 19.82
C THR A 204 10.80 1.47 20.41
N GLU A 205 11.37 2.40 21.19
CA GLU A 205 12.56 2.11 21.99
C GLU A 205 12.29 1.01 23.04
N ALA A 206 11.08 0.98 23.62
CA ALA A 206 10.69 -0.05 24.57
C ALA A 206 10.68 -1.46 23.94
N ASP A 207 10.23 -1.59 22.68
CA ASP A 207 10.33 -2.84 21.94
C ASP A 207 11.78 -3.27 21.76
N ALA A 208 12.64 -2.34 21.34
CA ALA A 208 14.05 -2.62 21.11
C ALA A 208 14.77 -3.09 22.38
N LEU A 209 14.48 -2.46 23.53
CA LEU A 209 15.02 -2.88 24.83
C LEU A 209 14.47 -4.24 25.27
N ARG A 210 13.19 -4.53 25.02
CA ARG A 210 12.57 -5.83 25.30
C ARG A 210 13.21 -6.95 24.49
N TYR A 211 13.40 -6.75 23.18
CA TYR A 211 14.09 -7.72 22.33
C TYR A 211 15.55 -7.90 22.72
N HIS A 212 16.26 -6.81 23.02
CA HIS A 212 17.64 -6.88 23.52
C HIS A 212 17.73 -7.72 24.80
N ALA A 213 16.84 -7.51 25.78
CA ALA A 213 16.79 -8.32 26.99
C ALA A 213 16.49 -9.80 26.72
N SER A 214 15.62 -10.10 25.75
CA SER A 214 15.34 -11.47 25.29
C SER A 214 16.59 -12.15 24.73
N TYR A 215 17.34 -11.46 23.85
CA TYR A 215 18.60 -11.97 23.31
C TYR A 215 19.67 -12.16 24.39
N VAL A 216 19.84 -11.21 25.31
CA VAL A 216 20.77 -11.35 26.44
C VAL A 216 20.44 -12.58 27.30
N SER A 217 19.16 -12.78 27.62
CA SER A 217 18.69 -13.93 28.39
C SER A 217 18.96 -15.25 27.66
N ALA A 218 18.67 -15.30 26.36
CA ALA A 218 18.89 -16.46 25.53
C ALA A 218 20.38 -16.83 25.42
N ILE A 219 21.26 -15.86 25.17
CA ILE A 219 22.72 -16.08 25.11
C ILE A 219 23.24 -16.66 26.44
N LYS A 220 22.81 -16.10 27.57
CA LYS A 220 23.19 -16.60 28.90
C LYS A 220 22.69 -18.02 29.16
N ALA A 221 21.46 -18.34 28.74
CA ALA A 221 20.90 -19.67 28.86
C ALA A 221 21.67 -20.70 28.00
N ILE A 222 21.95 -20.37 26.74
CA ILE A 222 22.71 -21.22 25.81
C ILE A 222 24.12 -21.49 26.35
N ALA A 223 24.78 -20.47 26.92
CA ALA A 223 26.11 -20.62 27.50
C ALA A 223 26.12 -21.55 28.73
N GLY A 224 25.02 -21.60 29.51
CA GLY A 224 24.92 -22.44 30.71
C GLY A 224 26.03 -22.19 31.74
N GLY A 225 26.61 -20.98 31.75
CA GLY A 225 27.75 -20.61 32.60
C GLY A 225 29.10 -21.24 32.20
N LYS A 226 29.22 -21.81 30.99
CA LYS A 226 30.44 -22.46 30.50
C LYS A 226 30.86 -21.88 29.16
N ARG A 227 32.17 -21.88 28.90
CA ARG A 227 32.73 -21.55 27.59
C ARG A 227 32.71 -22.80 26.71
N ALA A 228 32.11 -22.72 25.53
CA ALA A 228 32.06 -23.81 24.57
C ALA A 228 33.44 -24.13 23.98
N ALA A 229 33.66 -25.38 23.59
CA ALA A 229 34.93 -25.82 23.01
C ALA A 229 35.20 -25.17 21.64
N SER A 230 34.17 -25.04 20.81
CA SER A 230 34.20 -24.32 19.53
C SER A 230 32.79 -23.83 19.19
N PRO A 231 32.66 -22.65 18.57
CA PRO A 231 31.36 -22.12 18.15
C PRO A 231 30.72 -22.94 17.02
N GLU A 232 31.53 -23.57 16.16
CA GLU A 232 31.04 -24.48 15.13
C GLU A 232 30.39 -25.74 15.74
N ALA A 233 30.92 -26.21 16.88
CA ALA A 233 30.44 -27.40 17.57
C ALA A 233 29.37 -27.13 18.65
N SER A 234 29.06 -25.87 18.97
CA SER A 234 28.05 -25.51 19.96
C SER A 234 26.71 -25.12 19.33
N ASP A 235 25.69 -24.93 20.17
CA ASP A 235 24.53 -24.14 19.77
C ASP A 235 24.90 -22.67 19.57
N GLY A 236 24.00 -21.94 18.93
CA GLY A 236 24.13 -20.50 18.70
C GLY A 236 22.79 -19.79 18.73
N ILE A 237 22.83 -18.50 18.39
CA ILE A 237 21.67 -17.62 18.34
C ILE A 237 21.64 -16.85 17.03
N SER A 238 20.43 -16.57 16.55
CA SER A 238 20.17 -15.66 15.42
C SER A 238 19.54 -14.37 15.95
N ILE A 239 20.03 -13.21 15.50
CA ILE A 239 19.50 -11.90 15.88
C ILE A 239 19.10 -11.11 14.63
N LYS A 240 18.09 -10.24 14.75
CA LYS A 240 17.70 -9.28 13.71
C LYS A 240 18.01 -7.87 14.16
N LEU A 241 18.58 -7.06 13.27
CA LEU A 241 18.99 -5.69 13.62
C LEU A 241 17.77 -4.78 13.78
N SER A 242 16.73 -4.99 12.98
CA SER A 242 15.45 -4.28 13.14
C SER A 242 14.77 -4.50 14.49
N ALA A 243 15.04 -5.62 15.18
CA ALA A 243 14.52 -5.87 16.52
C ALA A 243 15.23 -5.04 17.59
N LEU A 244 16.44 -4.58 17.33
CA LEU A 244 17.31 -3.91 18.30
C LEU A 244 17.30 -2.39 18.15
N PHE A 245 16.69 -1.86 17.09
CA PHE A 245 16.51 -0.44 16.88
C PHE A 245 15.32 -0.17 15.95
N SER A 246 14.41 0.71 16.39
CA SER A 246 13.17 0.98 15.68
C SER A 246 13.35 1.76 14.37
N ARG A 247 14.50 2.43 14.23
CA ARG A 247 14.86 3.22 13.06
C ARG A 247 16.06 2.61 12.32
N TYR A 248 16.10 1.29 12.22
CA TYR A 248 17.12 0.57 11.45
C TYR A 248 16.90 0.78 9.94
N GLU A 249 17.39 1.90 9.43
CA GLU A 249 17.29 2.31 8.02
C GLU A 249 18.45 3.25 7.64
N VAL A 250 18.75 3.31 6.34
CA VAL A 250 19.88 4.13 5.81
C VAL A 250 19.70 5.61 6.15
N LEU A 251 18.48 6.13 6.14
CA LEU A 251 18.23 7.54 6.42
C LEU A 251 18.57 7.94 7.87
N GLN A 252 18.61 6.98 8.79
CA GLN A 252 18.94 7.18 10.20
C GLN A 252 20.35 6.67 10.53
N ARG A 253 21.24 6.67 9.53
CA ARG A 253 22.56 6.05 9.57
C ARG A 253 23.34 6.39 10.83
N GLU A 254 23.46 7.67 11.18
CA GLU A 254 24.26 8.09 12.34
C GLU A 254 23.72 7.48 13.65
N ARG A 255 22.40 7.44 13.82
CA ARG A 255 21.74 6.83 14.98
C ARG A 255 21.88 5.32 15.00
N VAL A 256 21.89 4.67 13.85
CA VAL A 256 22.20 3.22 13.77
C VAL A 256 23.57 2.96 14.42
N PHE A 257 24.61 3.72 14.07
CA PHE A 257 25.92 3.53 14.69
C PHE A 257 25.93 3.94 16.17
N ALA A 258 25.27 5.03 16.54
CA ALA A 258 25.30 5.54 17.91
C ALA A 258 24.44 4.74 18.91
N GLU A 259 23.31 4.18 18.48
CA GLU A 259 22.27 3.60 19.34
C GLU A 259 22.12 2.08 19.17
N LEU A 260 22.15 1.56 17.93
CA LEU A 260 22.01 0.12 17.65
C LEU A 260 23.30 -0.65 18.00
N LEU A 261 24.46 -0.20 17.49
CA LEU A 261 25.71 -0.96 17.65
C LEU A 261 26.12 -1.20 19.10
N PRO A 262 25.93 -0.28 20.07
CA PRO A 262 26.17 -0.57 21.48
C PRO A 262 25.39 -1.78 22.00
N ARG A 263 24.13 -1.96 21.55
CA ARG A 263 23.28 -3.10 21.94
C ARG A 263 23.80 -4.39 21.31
N VAL A 264 24.10 -4.34 20.00
CA VAL A 264 24.68 -5.49 19.29
C VAL A 264 26.02 -5.89 19.91
N TRP A 265 26.84 -4.91 20.32
CA TRP A 265 28.12 -5.14 20.98
C TRP A 265 27.96 -5.89 22.31
N THR A 266 26.97 -5.54 23.14
CA THR A 266 26.67 -6.30 24.36
C THR A 266 26.36 -7.77 24.06
N LEU A 267 25.62 -8.06 22.98
CA LEU A 267 25.34 -9.44 22.57
C LEU A 267 26.60 -10.17 22.06
N ILE A 268 27.47 -9.46 21.34
CA ILE A 268 28.76 -9.97 20.87
C ILE A 268 29.69 -10.32 22.04
N GLU A 269 29.81 -9.44 23.03
CA GLU A 269 30.65 -9.69 24.22
C GLU A 269 30.23 -10.98 24.92
N LEU A 270 28.92 -11.13 25.18
CA LEU A 270 28.38 -12.33 25.82
C LEU A 270 28.61 -13.61 24.97
N ALA A 271 28.40 -13.54 23.65
CA ALA A 271 28.58 -14.67 22.76
C ALA A 271 30.06 -15.06 22.59
N ALA A 272 30.96 -14.08 22.55
CA ALA A 272 32.40 -14.29 22.44
C ALA A 272 33.00 -14.89 23.71
N GLU A 273 32.59 -14.41 24.89
CA GLU A 273 32.98 -14.97 26.18
C GLU A 273 32.51 -16.43 26.33
N ALA A 274 31.27 -16.72 25.91
CA ALA A 274 30.73 -18.07 25.87
C ALA A 274 31.31 -18.94 24.74
N ASN A 275 32.01 -18.34 23.77
CA ASN A 275 32.55 -18.98 22.56
C ASN A 275 31.48 -19.71 21.72
N ILE A 276 30.29 -19.11 21.60
CA ILE A 276 29.16 -19.66 20.82
C ILE A 276 28.98 -18.92 19.49
N ASN A 277 28.17 -19.48 18.59
CA ASN A 277 27.81 -18.82 17.33
C ASN A 277 26.74 -17.74 17.56
N LEU A 278 26.99 -16.54 17.03
CA LEU A 278 26.02 -15.45 16.91
C LEU A 278 25.92 -15.05 15.44
N THR A 279 24.72 -15.21 14.86
CA THR A 279 24.45 -14.89 13.46
C THR A 279 23.53 -13.68 13.37
N ILE A 280 23.92 -12.66 12.59
CA ILE A 280 23.02 -11.57 12.19
C ILE A 280 22.19 -12.04 10.99
N ASP A 281 20.87 -12.07 11.13
CA ASP A 281 19.98 -12.42 10.02
C ASP A 281 19.93 -11.30 8.96
N ALA A 282 19.68 -11.69 7.70
CA ALA A 282 19.50 -10.76 6.59
C ALA A 282 18.01 -10.43 6.40
N GLU A 283 17.73 -9.14 6.21
CA GLU A 283 16.38 -8.58 6.14
C GLU A 283 16.11 -8.03 4.71
N GLU A 284 15.46 -6.88 4.57
CA GLU A 284 15.14 -6.24 3.28
C GLU A 284 16.39 -5.70 2.54
N VAL A 285 16.29 -5.56 1.22
CA VAL A 285 17.40 -5.17 0.32
C VAL A 285 17.96 -3.79 0.67
N ASP A 286 17.11 -2.85 1.06
CA ASP A 286 17.47 -1.47 1.38
C ASP A 286 18.30 -1.33 2.67
N ARG A 287 18.40 -2.40 3.46
CA ARG A 287 19.26 -2.50 4.64
C ARG A 287 20.60 -3.19 4.35
N LEU A 288 20.80 -3.76 3.17
CA LEU A 288 21.97 -4.61 2.89
C LEU A 288 23.30 -3.87 3.02
N GLU A 289 23.49 -2.74 2.33
CA GLU A 289 24.79 -2.02 2.38
C GLU A 289 25.05 -1.41 3.76
N LEU A 290 24.01 -0.89 4.42
CA LEU A 290 24.09 -0.48 5.82
C LEU A 290 24.56 -1.63 6.72
N SER A 291 24.03 -2.84 6.53
CA SER A 291 24.43 -4.02 7.30
C SER A 291 25.90 -4.41 7.08
N LEU A 292 26.47 -4.13 5.90
CA LEU A 292 27.89 -4.37 5.61
C LEU A 292 28.80 -3.34 6.30
N ASP A 293 28.38 -2.08 6.39
CA ASP A 293 29.10 -1.08 7.17
C ASP A 293 29.05 -1.39 8.68
N VAL A 294 27.90 -1.87 9.16
CA VAL A 294 27.74 -2.39 10.53
C VAL A 294 28.68 -3.59 10.74
N LEU A 295 28.73 -4.53 9.80
CA LEU A 295 29.60 -5.71 9.85
C LEU A 295 31.09 -5.32 9.92
N ASP A 296 31.57 -4.45 9.02
CA ASP A 296 32.97 -4.00 8.96
C ASP A 296 33.38 -3.31 10.27
N THR A 297 32.50 -2.49 10.83
CA THR A 297 32.73 -1.78 12.09
C THR A 297 32.77 -2.72 13.29
N LEU A 298 31.84 -3.68 13.36
CA LEU A 298 31.84 -4.69 14.41
C LEU A 298 33.06 -5.62 14.28
N ALA A 299 33.44 -6.00 13.06
CA ALA A 299 34.61 -6.82 12.78
C ALA A 299 35.92 -6.16 13.26
N ALA A 300 36.10 -4.87 12.99
CA ALA A 300 37.26 -4.12 13.48
C ALA A 300 37.38 -4.17 15.02
N ARG A 301 36.24 -4.04 15.70
CA ARG A 301 36.18 -4.07 17.17
C ARG A 301 36.37 -5.49 17.72
N ILE A 302 35.78 -6.51 17.08
CA ILE A 302 36.01 -7.92 17.42
C ILE A 302 37.48 -8.28 17.27
N ALA A 303 38.14 -7.89 16.18
CA ALA A 303 39.56 -8.15 15.96
C ALA A 303 40.46 -7.56 17.06
N THR A 304 40.02 -6.46 17.68
CA THR A 304 40.75 -5.83 18.79
C THR A 304 40.49 -6.54 20.12
N HIS A 305 39.23 -6.89 20.43
CA HIS A 305 38.83 -7.37 21.75
C HIS A 305 38.74 -8.89 21.88
N TYR A 306 38.38 -9.59 20.80
CA TYR A 306 38.18 -11.04 20.74
C TYR A 306 38.79 -11.67 19.46
N PRO A 307 40.08 -11.46 19.15
CA PRO A 307 40.71 -11.89 17.89
C PRO A 307 40.66 -13.41 17.63
N HIS A 308 40.46 -14.22 18.68
CA HIS A 308 40.39 -15.68 18.58
C HIS A 308 38.96 -16.23 18.49
N TRP A 309 37.94 -15.38 18.64
CA TRP A 309 36.55 -15.83 18.53
C TRP A 309 36.17 -15.99 17.06
N ARG A 310 35.65 -17.17 16.72
CA ARG A 310 35.27 -17.55 15.35
C ARG A 310 33.77 -17.77 15.20
N GLY A 311 32.97 -17.30 16.17
CA GLY A 311 31.54 -17.54 16.24
C GLY A 311 30.69 -16.44 15.63
N PHE A 312 31.27 -15.30 15.25
CA PHE A 312 30.55 -14.20 14.62
C PHE A 312 30.17 -14.55 13.18
N GLY A 313 28.97 -14.17 12.78
CA GLY A 313 28.43 -14.53 11.49
C GLY A 313 27.27 -13.69 11.04
N LEU A 314 26.87 -13.90 9.78
CA LEU A 314 25.69 -13.30 9.19
C LEU A 314 25.05 -14.21 8.15
N ALA A 315 23.78 -13.93 7.81
CA ALA A 315 23.10 -14.53 6.69
C ALA A 315 23.31 -13.72 5.39
N VAL A 316 23.30 -14.41 4.24
CA VAL A 316 23.36 -13.84 2.89
C VAL A 316 22.25 -14.45 2.05
N GLN A 317 21.49 -13.63 1.33
CA GLN A 317 20.31 -14.05 0.56
C GLN A 317 20.64 -14.18 -0.93
N ALA A 318 20.60 -15.41 -1.45
CA ALA A 318 20.93 -15.74 -2.83
C ALA A 318 19.93 -15.23 -3.88
N TYR A 319 18.70 -14.90 -3.49
CA TYR A 319 17.67 -14.37 -4.40
C TYR A 319 17.96 -12.95 -4.92
N GLN A 320 18.96 -12.26 -4.37
CA GLN A 320 19.35 -10.92 -4.80
C GLN A 320 20.31 -10.97 -5.99
N SER A 321 20.20 -10.01 -6.92
CA SER A 321 21.12 -9.87 -8.05
C SER A 321 22.57 -9.56 -7.63
N ARG A 322 22.77 -9.15 -6.37
CA ARG A 322 24.06 -8.77 -5.77
C ARG A 322 24.66 -9.86 -4.87
N ALA A 323 23.99 -10.99 -4.67
CA ALA A 323 24.34 -11.98 -3.65
C ALA A 323 25.79 -12.49 -3.72
N LEU A 324 26.30 -12.76 -4.93
CA LEU A 324 27.69 -13.20 -5.10
C LEU A 324 28.69 -12.11 -4.67
N ALA A 325 28.44 -10.85 -5.01
CA ALA A 325 29.29 -9.74 -4.60
C ALA A 325 29.26 -9.54 -3.07
N VAL A 326 28.11 -9.80 -2.42
CA VAL A 326 28.02 -9.81 -0.95
C VAL A 326 28.91 -10.89 -0.34
N VAL A 327 28.92 -12.10 -0.90
CA VAL A 327 29.81 -13.18 -0.41
C VAL A 327 31.28 -12.76 -0.51
N ASP A 328 31.67 -12.20 -1.65
CA ASP A 328 33.05 -11.76 -1.89
C ASP A 328 33.44 -10.60 -0.94
N GLU A 329 32.54 -9.64 -0.71
CA GLU A 329 32.77 -8.50 0.20
C GLU A 329 32.86 -8.94 1.67
N VAL A 330 31.99 -9.86 2.11
CA VAL A 330 32.07 -10.45 3.46
C VAL A 330 33.40 -11.16 3.66
N ALA A 331 33.89 -11.89 2.66
CA ALA A 331 35.20 -12.54 2.70
C ALA A 331 36.35 -11.51 2.73
N ALA A 332 36.21 -10.39 2.01
CA ALA A 332 37.17 -9.30 2.03
C ALA A 332 37.24 -8.63 3.41
N ILE A 333 36.10 -8.36 4.06
CA ILE A 333 36.03 -7.83 5.43
C ILE A 333 36.68 -8.81 6.42
N ALA A 334 36.40 -10.11 6.29
CA ALA A 334 37.01 -11.13 7.14
C ALA A 334 38.54 -11.11 7.04
N ARG A 335 39.08 -11.08 5.82
CA ARG A 335 40.54 -11.00 5.56
C ARG A 335 41.15 -9.71 6.08
N LYS A 336 40.51 -8.57 5.82
CA LYS A 336 40.95 -7.24 6.27
C LYS A 336 41.22 -7.21 7.78
N HIS A 337 40.36 -7.87 8.56
CA HIS A 337 40.44 -7.88 10.03
C HIS A 337 41.07 -9.16 10.62
N GLY A 338 41.53 -10.10 9.78
CA GLY A 338 42.12 -11.36 10.23
C GLY A 338 41.15 -12.26 11.00
N LEU A 339 39.85 -12.17 10.69
CA LEU A 339 38.78 -12.93 11.33
C LEU A 339 38.33 -14.11 10.48
N ARG A 340 37.59 -15.03 11.09
CA ARG A 340 36.81 -16.03 10.37
C ARG A 340 35.33 -15.91 10.71
N PHE A 341 34.49 -15.70 9.70
CA PHE A 341 33.04 -15.58 9.88
C PHE A 341 32.31 -16.89 9.63
N MET A 342 31.24 -17.13 10.38
CA MET A 342 30.25 -18.17 10.07
C MET A 342 29.19 -17.56 9.15
N VAL A 343 29.13 -17.97 7.89
CA VAL A 343 28.25 -17.33 6.89
C VAL A 343 27.12 -18.27 6.49
N ARG A 344 25.89 -17.87 6.80
CA ARG A 344 24.68 -18.61 6.45
C ARG A 344 24.17 -18.20 5.07
N LEU A 345 24.25 -19.10 4.10
CA LEU A 345 23.63 -18.88 2.80
C LEU A 345 22.17 -19.35 2.85
N VAL A 346 21.24 -18.43 2.56
CA VAL A 346 19.80 -18.70 2.39
C VAL A 346 19.37 -18.30 0.97
N LYS A 347 18.17 -18.69 0.56
CA LYS A 347 17.56 -18.13 -0.67
C LYS A 347 17.11 -16.68 -0.44
N GLY A 348 16.12 -16.49 0.41
CA GLY A 348 15.54 -15.18 0.74
C GLY A 348 14.11 -15.33 1.25
N ALA A 349 13.63 -14.37 2.02
CA ALA A 349 12.34 -14.44 2.74
C ALA A 349 11.38 -13.27 2.44
N TYR A 350 11.82 -12.27 1.66
CA TYR A 350 11.11 -11.00 1.47
C TYR A 350 10.73 -10.74 0.00
N TRP A 351 10.71 -11.79 -0.84
CA TRP A 351 10.69 -11.64 -2.30
C TRP A 351 9.52 -10.80 -2.82
N ASP A 352 8.31 -11.09 -2.37
CA ASP A 352 7.10 -10.37 -2.77
C ASP A 352 7.09 -8.91 -2.30
N GLY A 353 7.59 -8.65 -1.09
CA GLY A 353 7.81 -7.31 -0.57
C GLY A 353 8.77 -6.50 -1.44
N GLU A 354 9.88 -7.12 -1.89
CA GLU A 354 10.85 -6.46 -2.76
C GLU A 354 10.29 -6.16 -4.16
N ILE A 355 9.47 -7.06 -4.72
CA ILE A 355 8.74 -6.82 -5.98
C ILE A 355 7.82 -5.62 -5.81
N LYS A 356 6.97 -5.64 -4.77
CA LYS A 356 6.01 -4.57 -4.51
C LYS A 356 6.70 -3.23 -4.28
N ARG A 357 7.73 -3.19 -3.43
CA ARG A 357 8.51 -1.98 -3.12
C ARG A 357 9.14 -1.39 -4.39
N ALA A 358 9.76 -2.20 -5.24
CA ALA A 358 10.35 -1.72 -6.49
C ALA A 358 9.32 -1.15 -7.46
N GLN A 359 8.13 -1.75 -7.55
CA GLN A 359 7.01 -1.24 -8.36
C GLN A 359 6.45 0.06 -7.80
N GLU A 360 6.18 0.12 -6.50
CA GLU A 360 5.66 1.32 -5.83
C GLU A 360 6.64 2.49 -5.94
N LEU A 361 7.95 2.24 -5.82
CA LEU A 361 8.99 3.26 -5.95
C LEU A 361 9.32 3.63 -7.40
N GLY A 362 8.82 2.91 -8.41
CA GLY A 362 9.08 3.23 -9.82
C GLY A 362 10.56 3.04 -10.22
N LEU A 363 11.20 1.98 -9.74
CA LEU A 363 12.63 1.71 -9.95
C LEU A 363 12.89 1.01 -11.29
N ASN A 364 14.11 1.07 -11.81
CA ASN A 364 14.40 0.57 -13.17
C ASN A 364 14.28 -0.95 -13.33
N ALA A 365 14.49 -1.72 -12.26
CA ALA A 365 14.40 -3.17 -12.26
C ALA A 365 14.09 -3.69 -10.85
N TYR A 366 14.11 -5.00 -10.66
CA TYR A 366 13.98 -5.64 -9.36
C TYR A 366 15.37 -5.90 -8.75
N PRO A 367 15.55 -5.72 -7.42
CA PRO A 367 16.80 -6.07 -6.76
C PRO A 367 16.96 -7.58 -6.52
N VAL A 368 15.87 -8.32 -6.73
CA VAL A 368 15.76 -9.77 -6.60
C VAL A 368 15.44 -10.40 -7.97
N PHE A 369 15.83 -11.65 -8.16
CA PHE A 369 15.47 -12.42 -9.34
C PHE A 369 13.97 -12.68 -9.38
N THR A 370 13.35 -12.61 -10.56
CA THR A 370 11.89 -12.80 -10.70
C THR A 370 11.52 -14.25 -11.00
N HIS A 371 12.49 -15.06 -11.45
CA HIS A 371 12.34 -16.49 -11.63
C HIS A 371 12.97 -17.25 -10.46
N LYS A 372 12.23 -18.19 -9.88
CA LYS A 372 12.74 -19.09 -8.82
C LYS A 372 14.02 -19.82 -9.26
N GLN A 373 14.07 -20.24 -10.51
CA GLN A 373 15.23 -20.91 -11.08
C GLN A 373 16.50 -20.04 -11.06
N HIS A 374 16.38 -18.74 -11.35
CA HIS A 374 17.52 -17.82 -11.29
C HIS A 374 18.07 -17.69 -9.86
N THR A 375 17.19 -17.72 -8.85
CA THR A 375 17.60 -17.80 -7.44
C THR A 375 18.35 -19.10 -7.14
N ASP A 376 17.94 -20.24 -7.70
CA ASP A 376 18.66 -21.51 -7.50
C ASP A 376 20.07 -21.48 -8.12
N VAL A 377 20.23 -20.91 -9.32
CA VAL A 377 21.53 -20.69 -9.96
C VAL A 377 22.42 -19.79 -9.09
N SER A 378 21.88 -18.67 -8.63
CA SER A 378 22.58 -17.73 -7.75
C SER A 378 23.00 -18.39 -6.44
N TYR A 379 22.14 -19.23 -5.85
CA TYR A 379 22.45 -19.97 -4.64
C TYR A 379 23.64 -20.91 -4.86
N LEU A 380 23.69 -21.65 -5.96
CA LEU A 380 24.82 -22.53 -6.28
C LEU A 380 26.12 -21.73 -6.52
N ALA A 381 26.04 -20.58 -7.19
CA ALA A 381 27.18 -19.70 -7.42
C ALA A 381 27.75 -19.13 -6.12
N CYS A 382 26.87 -18.64 -5.23
CA CYS A 382 27.25 -18.17 -3.90
C CYS A 382 27.81 -19.32 -3.04
N ALA A 383 27.23 -20.51 -3.12
CA ALA A 383 27.71 -21.67 -2.37
C ALA A 383 29.13 -22.06 -2.78
N ARG A 384 29.40 -22.07 -4.09
CA ARG A 384 30.75 -22.27 -4.62
C ARG A 384 31.73 -21.21 -4.12
N ALA A 385 31.34 -19.94 -4.12
CA ALA A 385 32.20 -18.85 -3.65
C ALA A 385 32.51 -18.99 -2.15
N LEU A 386 31.53 -19.33 -1.31
CA LEU A 386 31.74 -19.60 0.11
C LEU A 386 32.71 -20.78 0.34
N ILE A 387 32.60 -21.84 -0.45
CA ILE A 387 33.54 -22.98 -0.42
C ILE A 387 34.96 -22.51 -0.79
N GLN A 388 35.10 -21.64 -1.79
CA GLN A 388 36.40 -21.09 -2.20
C GLN A 388 37.00 -20.12 -1.17
N HIS A 389 36.18 -19.54 -0.31
CA HIS A 389 36.58 -18.67 0.80
C HIS A 389 36.71 -19.40 2.16
N ALA A 390 36.81 -20.73 2.17
CA ALA A 390 36.87 -21.53 3.39
C ALA A 390 38.07 -21.21 4.32
N ASP A 391 39.08 -20.48 3.83
CA ASP A 391 40.19 -19.93 4.61
C ASP A 391 39.74 -18.93 5.68
N VAL A 392 38.75 -18.10 5.34
CA VAL A 392 38.22 -17.01 6.21
C VAL A 392 36.73 -17.10 6.46
N ILE A 393 36.05 -18.07 5.87
CA ILE A 393 34.63 -18.32 6.09
C ILE A 393 34.44 -19.76 6.56
N TYR A 394 33.51 -19.96 7.49
CA TYR A 394 32.90 -21.25 7.78
C TYR A 394 31.53 -21.27 7.10
N PRO A 395 31.38 -21.99 5.97
CA PRO A 395 30.14 -21.99 5.21
C PRO A 395 29.02 -22.73 5.96
N GLN A 396 27.84 -22.13 6.02
CA GLN A 396 26.63 -22.73 6.57
C GLN A 396 25.52 -22.70 5.50
N PHE A 397 25.15 -23.84 4.94
CA PHE A 397 24.20 -23.88 3.82
C PHE A 397 22.78 -24.21 4.29
N ALA A 398 21.87 -23.24 4.23
CA ALA A 398 20.49 -23.42 4.63
C ALA A 398 19.59 -23.75 3.42
N SER A 399 19.26 -25.03 3.25
CA SER A 399 18.40 -25.49 2.16
C SER A 399 17.67 -26.78 2.53
N HIS A 400 16.47 -26.98 1.99
CA HIS A 400 15.73 -28.24 2.08
C HIS A 400 15.69 -29.00 0.74
N ASN A 401 16.26 -28.43 -0.33
CA ASN A 401 16.26 -29.02 -1.66
C ASN A 401 17.37 -30.07 -1.79
N ALA A 402 16.98 -31.34 -1.95
CA ALA A 402 17.92 -32.47 -2.00
C ALA A 402 18.95 -32.35 -3.14
N GLY A 403 18.56 -31.85 -4.32
CA GLY A 403 19.48 -31.61 -5.43
C GLY A 403 20.49 -30.51 -5.13
N THR A 404 20.05 -29.41 -4.50
CA THR A 404 20.95 -28.36 -4.02
C THR A 404 21.94 -28.87 -2.97
N ILE A 405 21.48 -29.69 -2.03
CA ILE A 405 22.33 -30.30 -0.99
C ILE A 405 23.39 -31.20 -1.62
N ALA A 406 23.01 -32.07 -2.55
CA ALA A 406 23.95 -32.96 -3.25
C ALA A 406 24.97 -32.17 -4.11
N ALA A 407 24.54 -31.09 -4.78
CA ALA A 407 25.45 -30.22 -5.54
C ALA A 407 26.49 -29.54 -4.63
N ILE A 408 26.09 -29.07 -3.45
CA ILE A 408 27.02 -28.52 -2.44
C ILE A 408 28.05 -29.57 -2.02
N VAL A 409 27.61 -30.80 -1.71
CA VAL A 409 28.51 -31.90 -1.32
C VAL A 409 29.54 -32.18 -2.41
N GLN A 410 29.11 -32.20 -3.68
CA GLN A 410 30.00 -32.41 -4.82
C GLN A 410 31.07 -31.30 -4.91
N MET A 411 30.67 -30.02 -4.80
CA MET A 411 31.61 -28.89 -4.84
C MET A 411 32.58 -28.87 -3.64
N ALA A 412 32.10 -29.18 -2.44
CA ALA A 412 32.91 -29.19 -1.23
C ALA A 412 33.94 -30.34 -1.25
N ARG A 413 33.56 -31.52 -1.75
CA ARG A 413 34.48 -32.65 -1.92
C ARG A 413 35.61 -32.34 -2.90
N ALA A 414 35.30 -31.62 -3.99
CA ALA A 414 36.29 -31.25 -5.00
C ALA A 414 37.40 -30.33 -4.46
N THR A 415 37.13 -29.57 -3.38
CA THR A 415 38.07 -28.62 -2.77
C THR A 415 38.61 -29.07 -1.41
N GLY A 416 38.00 -30.10 -0.81
CA GLY A 416 38.30 -30.54 0.55
C GLY A 416 37.77 -29.61 1.65
N ALA A 417 36.97 -28.60 1.31
CA ALA A 417 36.40 -27.65 2.28
C ALA A 417 35.41 -28.34 3.24
N PHE A 418 35.39 -27.88 4.49
CA PHE A 418 34.45 -28.33 5.51
C PHE A 418 33.38 -27.26 5.76
N PHE A 419 32.15 -27.69 6.03
CA PHE A 419 30.96 -26.84 6.14
C PHE A 419 29.94 -27.48 7.07
N GLU A 420 28.87 -26.74 7.40
CA GLU A 420 27.65 -27.32 7.96
C GLU A 420 26.46 -27.09 7.04
N MET A 421 25.47 -27.97 7.17
CA MET A 421 24.14 -27.75 6.61
C MET A 421 23.22 -27.14 7.66
N GLN A 422 22.21 -26.41 7.22
CA GLN A 422 21.17 -25.89 8.08
C GLN A 422 19.78 -26.20 7.53
N ARG A 423 18.86 -26.40 8.47
CA ARG A 423 17.43 -26.56 8.19
C ARG A 423 16.62 -25.78 9.20
N LEU A 424 15.36 -25.61 8.89
CA LEU A 424 14.40 -25.07 9.85
C LEU A 424 13.85 -26.16 10.76
N HIS A 425 13.49 -25.81 12.00
CA HIS A 425 12.64 -26.64 12.82
C HIS A 425 11.30 -26.94 12.10
N GLY A 426 10.78 -28.16 12.27
CA GLY A 426 9.58 -28.64 11.58
C GLY A 426 9.74 -28.96 10.09
N MET A 427 10.86 -28.63 9.43
CA MET A 427 11.00 -28.78 7.97
C MET A 427 12.30 -29.48 7.54
N GLY A 428 12.22 -30.20 6.42
CA GLY A 428 13.38 -30.89 5.81
C GLY A 428 13.95 -32.06 6.60
N GLU A 429 13.33 -32.46 7.72
CA GLU A 429 13.84 -33.50 8.61
C GLU A 429 14.04 -34.84 7.89
N GLY A 430 13.10 -35.22 7.01
CA GLY A 430 13.23 -36.44 6.21
C GLY A 430 14.48 -36.43 5.33
N VAL A 431 14.72 -35.36 4.57
CA VAL A 431 15.88 -35.23 3.68
C VAL A 431 17.19 -35.31 4.48
N TYR A 432 17.26 -34.58 5.61
CA TYR A 432 18.46 -34.56 6.45
C TYR A 432 18.71 -35.87 7.20
N ARG A 433 17.65 -36.62 7.52
CA ARG A 433 17.75 -37.98 8.06
C ARG A 433 18.42 -38.91 7.06
N GLU A 434 18.04 -38.87 5.79
CA GLU A 434 18.65 -39.73 4.74
C GLU A 434 20.07 -39.28 4.37
N PHE A 435 20.30 -37.96 4.31
CA PHE A 435 21.63 -37.36 4.14
C PHE A 435 22.63 -37.85 5.21
N SER A 436 22.18 -37.94 6.46
CA SER A 436 23.03 -38.32 7.60
C SER A 436 23.21 -39.84 7.79
N ARG A 437 22.47 -40.69 7.07
CA ARG A 437 22.49 -42.16 7.28
C ARG A 437 23.69 -42.87 6.65
N HIS A 438 24.31 -42.30 5.63
CA HIS A 438 25.32 -42.98 4.83
C HIS A 438 26.73 -42.87 5.47
N SER A 439 27.17 -43.95 6.13
CA SER A 439 28.59 -44.19 6.45
C SER A 439 29.12 -45.37 5.62
N PRO A 440 30.29 -45.27 4.97
CA PRO A 440 30.92 -46.40 4.28
C PRO A 440 31.41 -47.51 5.21
N SER A 441 31.38 -47.33 6.53
CA SER A 441 31.82 -48.35 7.49
C SER A 441 30.96 -48.29 8.75
N GLY A 442 30.28 -49.38 9.09
CA GLY A 442 29.32 -49.51 10.20
C GLY A 442 29.90 -49.39 11.62
N ALA A 443 30.74 -48.39 11.90
CA ALA A 443 31.21 -48.04 13.22
C ALA A 443 30.28 -47.00 13.86
N THR A 444 29.54 -47.41 14.88
CA THR A 444 28.81 -46.52 15.79
C THR A 444 29.80 -45.81 16.71
N SER A 445 30.30 -44.65 16.29
CA SER A 445 31.11 -43.80 17.17
C SER A 445 30.24 -43.19 18.28
N THR A 446 30.72 -43.27 19.53
CA THR A 446 30.08 -42.67 20.71
C THR A 446 30.42 -41.20 20.90
N THR A 447 31.34 -40.65 20.09
CA THR A 447 31.79 -39.25 20.14
C THR A 447 31.12 -38.41 19.04
N PRO A 448 30.74 -37.14 19.29
CA PRO A 448 30.23 -36.25 18.26
C PRO A 448 31.27 -36.07 17.14
N PRO A 449 30.86 -35.99 15.86
CA PRO A 449 31.81 -35.75 14.78
C PRO A 449 32.54 -34.42 15.00
N THR A 450 33.86 -34.50 15.09
CA THR A 450 34.78 -33.36 15.03
C THR A 450 35.27 -33.19 13.59
N PRO A 451 35.62 -31.97 13.14
CA PRO A 451 36.20 -31.76 11.81
C PRO A 451 37.37 -32.73 11.58
N PRO A 452 37.44 -33.42 10.42
CA PRO A 452 38.51 -34.38 10.17
C PRO A 452 39.88 -33.70 10.19
N ALA A 453 40.89 -34.39 10.72
CA ALA A 453 42.27 -33.88 10.79
C ALA A 453 42.95 -33.72 9.41
N GLN A 454 42.37 -34.31 8.35
CA GLN A 454 42.83 -34.19 6.96
C GLN A 454 41.70 -33.66 6.06
N ALA A 455 42.05 -32.71 5.19
CA ALA A 455 41.14 -32.17 4.17
C ALA A 455 40.65 -33.29 3.23
N GLY A 456 39.34 -33.34 2.98
CA GLY A 456 38.74 -34.33 2.07
C GLY A 456 38.40 -35.70 2.66
N GLY A 457 38.63 -35.94 3.96
CA GLY A 457 38.37 -37.23 4.63
C GLY A 457 37.00 -37.39 5.32
N TRP A 458 35.99 -36.59 4.97
CA TRP A 458 34.65 -36.63 5.60
C TRP A 458 33.60 -37.33 4.74
N SER A 459 32.68 -38.05 5.39
CA SER A 459 31.45 -38.58 4.81
C SER A 459 30.26 -37.65 5.07
N THR A 460 29.11 -37.86 4.43
CA THR A 460 27.92 -37.03 4.71
C THR A 460 27.41 -37.20 6.14
N HIS A 461 27.71 -38.34 6.80
CA HIS A 461 27.43 -38.54 8.23
C HIS A 461 28.24 -37.55 9.11
N ASP A 462 29.43 -37.16 8.68
CA ASP A 462 30.31 -36.28 9.46
C ASP A 462 29.92 -34.79 9.36
N VAL A 463 29.00 -34.44 8.45
CA VAL A 463 28.56 -33.06 8.22
C VAL A 463 27.52 -32.67 9.29
N PRO A 464 27.77 -31.64 10.11
CA PRO A 464 26.81 -31.17 11.10
C PRO A 464 25.55 -30.59 10.44
N VAL A 465 24.41 -30.76 11.12
CA VAL A 465 23.14 -30.14 10.70
C VAL A 465 22.65 -29.21 11.81
N ARG A 466 22.64 -27.90 11.55
CA ARG A 466 22.11 -26.90 12.48
C ARG A 466 20.63 -26.65 12.21
N VAL A 467 19.81 -26.78 13.24
CA VAL A 467 18.38 -26.48 13.21
C VAL A 467 18.17 -25.04 13.63
N TYR A 468 17.68 -24.21 12.72
CA TYR A 468 17.19 -22.88 13.02
C TYR A 468 15.82 -23.01 13.73
N ALA A 469 15.78 -22.61 15.00
CA ALA A 469 14.73 -22.97 15.93
C ALA A 469 14.01 -21.72 16.47
N PRO A 470 12.77 -21.47 16.05
CA PRO A 470 11.98 -20.35 16.57
C PRO A 470 11.62 -20.55 18.05
N VAL A 471 11.72 -19.49 18.83
CA VAL A 471 11.48 -19.45 20.27
C VAL A 471 10.70 -18.19 20.61
N GLY A 472 9.51 -18.35 21.17
CA GLY A 472 8.70 -17.22 21.63
C GLY A 472 7.25 -17.59 21.90
N GLU A 473 6.51 -16.64 22.47
CA GLU A 473 5.10 -16.82 22.77
C GLU A 473 4.26 -16.85 21.48
N HIS A 474 3.11 -17.52 21.55
CA HIS A 474 2.25 -17.73 20.37
C HIS A 474 1.77 -16.43 19.70
N ARG A 475 1.68 -15.32 20.45
CA ARG A 475 1.34 -14.00 19.90
C ARG A 475 2.41 -13.43 18.95
N ASP A 476 3.67 -13.73 19.25
CA ASP A 476 4.87 -13.25 18.52
C ASP A 476 5.16 -14.18 17.32
N LEU A 477 4.62 -15.41 17.34
CA LEU A 477 4.79 -16.44 16.31
C LEU A 477 4.09 -16.13 14.98
N LEU A 478 2.94 -15.44 14.98
CA LEU A 478 2.02 -15.53 13.85
C LEU A 478 2.43 -14.75 12.60
N ALA A 479 3.03 -13.56 12.76
CA ALA A 479 3.59 -12.80 11.62
C ALA A 479 4.70 -13.61 10.93
N TYR A 480 5.53 -14.28 11.75
CA TYR A 480 6.51 -15.24 11.29
C TYR A 480 5.87 -16.48 10.66
N LEU A 481 4.77 -16.99 11.21
CA LEU A 481 4.10 -18.21 10.77
C LEU A 481 3.52 -18.09 9.37
N VAL A 482 2.86 -16.97 9.03
CA VAL A 482 2.34 -16.78 7.67
C VAL A 482 3.47 -16.73 6.67
N ARG A 483 4.50 -15.88 6.89
CA ARG A 483 5.69 -15.85 6.03
C ARG A 483 6.30 -17.24 5.87
N ARG A 484 6.34 -18.02 6.96
CA ARG A 484 6.88 -19.37 6.96
C ARG A 484 6.06 -20.38 6.17
N LEU A 485 4.74 -20.32 6.27
CA LEU A 485 3.81 -21.16 5.52
C LEU A 485 3.86 -20.79 4.03
N LEU A 486 3.96 -19.50 3.71
CA LEU A 486 4.10 -18.98 2.36
C LEU A 486 5.42 -19.40 1.68
N GLU A 487 6.55 -19.31 2.37
CA GLU A 487 7.87 -19.74 1.86
C GLU A 487 7.88 -21.20 1.38
N ASN A 488 7.14 -22.07 2.05
CA ASN A 488 7.26 -23.53 1.88
C ASN A 488 6.03 -24.16 1.21
N GLY A 489 4.88 -23.50 1.24
CA GLY A 489 3.65 -23.95 0.60
C GLY A 489 3.41 -23.39 -0.81
N ALA A 490 4.29 -22.53 -1.33
CA ALA A 490 4.25 -22.11 -2.73
C ALA A 490 4.45 -23.31 -3.68
N ASN A 491 3.77 -23.33 -4.84
CA ASN A 491 3.85 -24.43 -5.81
C ASN A 491 5.28 -24.71 -6.32
N SER A 492 6.13 -23.68 -6.32
CA SER A 492 7.54 -23.76 -6.72
C SER A 492 8.47 -24.27 -5.61
N SER A 493 7.94 -24.50 -4.39
CA SER A 493 8.68 -25.02 -3.25
C SER A 493 9.05 -26.49 -3.47
N PHE A 494 10.31 -26.82 -3.20
CA PHE A 494 10.79 -28.21 -3.28
C PHE A 494 10.04 -29.12 -2.28
N VAL A 495 9.71 -28.61 -1.09
CA VAL A 495 9.02 -29.39 -0.06
C VAL A 495 7.62 -29.79 -0.54
N HIS A 496 6.90 -28.85 -1.18
CA HIS A 496 5.60 -29.11 -1.79
C HIS A 496 5.71 -30.16 -2.91
N GLN A 497 6.65 -29.99 -3.84
CA GLN A 497 6.84 -30.92 -4.98
C GLN A 497 7.35 -32.31 -4.55
N LEU A 498 8.11 -32.40 -3.45
CA LEU A 498 8.58 -33.66 -2.89
C LEU A 498 7.41 -34.54 -2.43
N ALA A 499 6.38 -33.92 -1.87
CA ALA A 499 5.17 -34.59 -1.38
C ALA A 499 4.18 -34.96 -2.50
N ASP A 500 4.29 -34.34 -3.67
CA ASP A 500 3.43 -34.63 -4.83
C ASP A 500 3.91 -35.91 -5.57
N PRO A 501 3.10 -36.98 -5.62
CA PRO A 501 3.46 -38.20 -6.34
C PRO A 501 3.46 -38.05 -7.86
N SER A 502 2.84 -36.99 -8.42
CA SER A 502 2.83 -36.73 -9.85
C SER A 502 4.20 -36.27 -10.38
N VAL A 503 4.95 -35.53 -9.55
CA VAL A 503 6.29 -35.03 -9.88
C VAL A 503 7.31 -36.18 -9.81
N GLN A 504 7.96 -36.47 -10.93
CA GLN A 504 8.95 -37.55 -11.01
C GLN A 504 10.28 -37.15 -10.38
N VAL A 505 11.03 -38.12 -9.84
CA VAL A 505 12.32 -37.84 -9.17
C VAL A 505 13.34 -37.12 -10.07
N PRO A 506 13.52 -37.49 -11.36
CA PRO A 506 14.43 -36.77 -12.24
C PRO A 506 14.03 -35.32 -12.52
N GLU A 507 12.72 -35.03 -12.54
CA GLU A 507 12.17 -33.68 -12.71
C GLU A 507 12.40 -32.84 -11.44
N LEU A 508 12.08 -33.40 -10.26
CA LEU A 508 12.28 -32.76 -8.97
C LEU A 508 13.76 -32.42 -8.69
N LEU A 509 14.68 -33.25 -9.18
CA LEU A 509 16.13 -33.09 -9.05
C LEU A 509 16.76 -32.48 -10.32
N GLY A 510 15.94 -31.94 -11.23
CA GLY A 510 16.39 -31.34 -12.48
C GLY A 510 17.37 -30.18 -12.27
N SER A 511 18.23 -29.94 -13.26
CA SER A 511 19.25 -28.89 -13.15
C SER A 511 18.64 -27.50 -13.27
N PRO A 512 18.90 -26.57 -12.31
CA PRO A 512 18.50 -25.19 -12.47
C PRO A 512 19.32 -24.46 -13.53
N LEU A 513 20.36 -25.10 -14.10
CA LEU A 513 21.22 -24.52 -15.14
C LEU A 513 20.63 -24.67 -16.56
N ALA A 514 19.55 -25.44 -16.73
CA ALA A 514 18.91 -25.68 -18.03
C ALA A 514 17.84 -24.63 -18.35
N ASP A 515 17.78 -24.08 -19.57
CA ASP A 515 16.68 -23.21 -20.05
C ASP A 515 16.44 -21.91 -19.23
N MET A 516 17.51 -21.16 -18.95
CA MET A 516 17.41 -19.84 -18.29
C MET A 516 16.55 -18.85 -19.10
N ARG A 517 15.69 -18.10 -18.41
CA ARG A 517 14.78 -17.13 -19.05
C ARG A 517 15.51 -15.82 -19.33
N SER A 518 15.23 -15.24 -20.50
CA SER A 518 15.82 -13.97 -20.93
C SER A 518 15.02 -12.74 -20.49
N ALA A 519 13.74 -12.91 -20.20
CA ALA A 519 12.83 -11.85 -19.75
C ALA A 519 12.43 -12.05 -18.29
N SER A 520 12.10 -10.95 -17.61
CA SER A 520 11.49 -10.95 -16.28
C SER A 520 10.15 -11.69 -16.29
N ALA A 521 9.83 -12.40 -15.20
CA ALA A 521 8.55 -13.06 -15.00
C ALA A 521 7.39 -12.05 -14.78
N LEU A 522 7.73 -10.84 -14.36
CA LEU A 522 6.78 -9.77 -14.03
C LEU A 522 7.09 -8.52 -14.85
N PRO A 523 6.10 -7.66 -15.16
CA PRO A 523 6.33 -6.35 -15.76
C PRO A 523 7.36 -5.58 -14.93
N LEU A 524 8.37 -4.98 -15.55
CA LEU A 524 9.29 -4.09 -14.84
C LEU A 524 8.53 -2.83 -14.40
N PRO A 525 8.95 -2.14 -13.31
CA PRO A 525 8.22 -0.97 -12.84
C PRO A 525 7.98 0.13 -13.89
N PRO A 526 8.90 0.44 -14.83
CA PRO A 526 8.62 1.40 -15.91
C PRO A 526 7.50 0.98 -16.87
N ALA A 527 7.24 -0.33 -16.97
CA ALA A 527 6.23 -0.94 -17.85
C ALA A 527 4.96 -1.36 -17.10
N LEU A 528 4.79 -0.98 -15.83
CA LEU A 528 3.70 -1.45 -14.96
C LEU A 528 2.29 -1.20 -15.49
N TYR A 529 2.11 -0.16 -16.32
CA TYR A 529 0.82 0.23 -16.91
C TYR A 529 0.75 0.01 -18.43
N LEU A 530 1.63 -0.84 -18.95
CA LEU A 530 1.58 -1.32 -20.33
C LEU A 530 0.94 -2.72 -20.36
N ASP A 531 0.09 -2.97 -21.35
CA ASP A 531 -0.42 -4.32 -21.62
C ASP A 531 0.61 -5.16 -22.40
N ASP A 532 0.30 -6.43 -22.64
CA ASP A 532 1.19 -7.38 -23.36
C ASP A 532 1.52 -6.94 -24.80
N GLN A 533 0.74 -6.02 -25.37
CA GLN A 533 0.97 -5.44 -26.70
C GLN A 533 1.74 -4.11 -26.63
N GLY A 534 2.17 -3.70 -25.44
CA GLY A 534 2.86 -2.43 -25.18
C GLY A 534 1.95 -1.21 -25.24
N ARG A 535 0.62 -1.38 -25.13
CA ARG A 535 -0.35 -0.27 -25.10
C ARG A 535 -0.61 0.18 -23.68
N GLY A 536 -0.78 1.50 -23.49
CA GLY A 536 -0.93 2.13 -22.19
C GLY A 536 0.13 3.21 -21.99
N ARG A 537 0.48 3.49 -20.73
CA ARG A 537 1.48 4.50 -20.38
C ARG A 537 2.72 3.91 -19.72
N ALA A 538 3.86 4.54 -19.98
CA ALA A 538 5.04 4.34 -19.14
C ALA A 538 4.78 4.88 -17.72
N ASN A 539 5.29 4.17 -16.72
CA ASN A 539 5.29 4.62 -15.33
C ASN A 539 6.37 5.70 -15.11
N SER A 540 6.16 6.58 -14.14
CA SER A 540 7.12 7.59 -13.72
C SER A 540 8.35 6.96 -13.03
N THR A 541 9.52 7.56 -13.21
CA THR A 541 10.79 7.07 -12.63
C THR A 541 10.95 7.59 -11.20
N GLY A 542 11.33 6.73 -10.25
CA GLY A 542 11.68 7.14 -8.90
C GLY A 542 13.17 6.98 -8.58
N ALA A 543 13.48 7.03 -7.28
CA ALA A 543 14.82 6.83 -6.76
C ALA A 543 14.75 6.11 -5.41
N ASP A 544 15.65 5.16 -5.18
CA ASP A 544 15.86 4.57 -3.85
C ASP A 544 16.84 5.42 -3.05
N LEU A 545 16.36 6.01 -1.95
CA LEU A 545 17.19 6.81 -1.06
C LEU A 545 18.15 5.96 -0.21
N ALA A 546 18.02 4.63 -0.22
CA ALA A 546 19.03 3.75 0.35
C ALA A 546 20.28 3.65 -0.53
N ASP A 547 20.18 3.94 -1.83
CA ASP A 547 21.27 3.83 -2.78
C ASP A 547 22.05 5.16 -2.90
N PRO A 548 23.35 5.19 -2.56
CA PRO A 548 24.18 6.38 -2.73
C PRO A 548 24.23 6.90 -4.17
N ALA A 549 24.22 6.01 -5.18
CA ALA A 549 24.32 6.39 -6.59
C ALA A 549 23.07 7.14 -7.06
N GLN A 550 21.89 6.75 -6.56
CA GLN A 550 20.62 7.41 -6.87
C GLN A 550 20.39 8.67 -6.02
N ARG A 551 20.98 8.75 -4.82
CA ARG A 551 20.95 9.97 -4.00
C ARG A 551 21.87 11.08 -4.49
N ALA A 552 23.04 10.74 -5.03
CA ALA A 552 24.05 11.74 -5.39
C ALA A 552 23.52 12.84 -6.35
N PRO A 553 22.75 12.53 -7.41
CA PRO A 553 22.14 13.55 -8.26
C PRO A 553 21.16 14.47 -7.52
N LEU A 554 20.39 13.91 -6.58
CA LEU A 554 19.44 14.67 -5.77
C LEU A 554 20.16 15.70 -4.89
N GLN A 555 21.23 15.27 -4.21
CA GLN A 555 22.04 16.16 -3.38
C GLN A 555 22.74 17.23 -4.23
N ALA A 556 23.34 16.87 -5.36
CA ALA A 556 23.98 17.82 -6.26
C ALA A 556 22.99 18.87 -6.79
N ALA A 557 21.77 18.48 -7.12
CA ALA A 557 20.71 19.41 -7.50
C ALA A 557 20.28 20.30 -6.34
N LEU A 558 20.17 19.74 -5.13
CA LEU A 558 19.87 20.50 -3.91
C LEU A 558 20.93 21.56 -3.65
N ASP A 559 22.21 21.28 -3.86
CA ASP A 559 23.28 22.25 -3.63
C ASP A 559 23.30 23.36 -4.70
N SER A 560 22.95 23.04 -5.95
CA SER A 560 23.14 23.94 -7.10
C SER A 560 21.90 24.71 -7.56
N THR A 561 20.69 24.24 -7.26
CA THR A 561 19.44 24.83 -7.81
C THR A 561 18.99 26.05 -6.99
N PRO A 562 18.96 27.27 -7.54
CA PRO A 562 18.44 28.44 -6.83
C PRO A 562 16.91 28.50 -6.86
N VAL A 563 16.30 29.12 -5.85
CA VAL A 563 14.88 29.53 -5.86
C VAL A 563 14.86 31.05 -5.94
N LEU A 564 14.19 31.60 -6.96
CA LEU A 564 14.12 33.05 -7.19
C LEU A 564 12.73 33.58 -6.88
N ALA A 565 12.66 34.85 -6.49
CA ALA A 565 11.38 35.54 -6.32
C ALA A 565 10.66 35.66 -7.67
N VAL A 566 9.37 35.34 -7.68
CA VAL A 566 8.50 35.51 -8.85
C VAL A 566 7.68 36.78 -8.66
N PRO A 567 7.66 37.72 -9.62
CA PRO A 567 6.84 38.91 -9.51
C PRO A 567 5.34 38.59 -9.47
N GLU A 568 4.60 39.31 -8.64
CA GLU A 568 3.14 39.25 -8.61
C GLU A 568 2.55 39.95 -9.84
N ALA A 569 1.49 39.38 -10.40
CA ALA A 569 0.73 39.95 -11.50
C ALA A 569 -0.18 41.08 -10.98
N THR A 570 -0.21 42.19 -11.71
CA THR A 570 -1.12 43.31 -11.47
C THR A 570 -2.46 43.09 -12.16
N GLY A 571 -3.51 43.82 -11.74
CA GLY A 571 -4.82 43.78 -12.40
C GLY A 571 -4.78 44.00 -13.91
N PRO A 572 -4.04 45.01 -14.43
CA PRO A 572 -3.86 45.20 -15.87
C PRO A 572 -3.16 44.02 -16.58
N GLU A 573 -2.19 43.37 -15.93
CA GLU A 573 -1.51 42.19 -16.49
C GLU A 573 -2.43 40.97 -16.52
N VAL A 574 -3.28 40.80 -15.51
CA VAL A 574 -4.34 39.79 -15.49
C VAL A 574 -5.30 39.99 -16.66
N ASP A 575 -5.81 41.20 -16.88
CA ASP A 575 -6.70 41.52 -18.00
C ASP A 575 -6.02 41.25 -19.36
N ALA A 576 -4.80 41.77 -19.55
CA ALA A 576 -4.04 41.55 -20.78
C ALA A 576 -3.76 40.06 -21.06
N ALA A 577 -3.42 39.28 -20.03
CA ALA A 577 -3.21 37.84 -20.16
C ALA A 577 -4.51 37.11 -20.51
N MET A 578 -5.64 37.44 -19.86
CA MET A 578 -6.94 36.83 -20.14
C MET A 578 -7.43 37.13 -21.56
N GLN A 579 -7.21 38.35 -22.07
CA GLN A 579 -7.50 38.71 -23.45
C GLN A 579 -6.64 37.92 -24.44
N ARG A 580 -5.33 37.80 -24.17
CA ARG A 580 -4.40 36.99 -24.99
C ARG A 580 -4.81 35.52 -25.03
N LEU A 581 -5.10 34.93 -23.87
CA LEU A 581 -5.53 33.53 -23.76
C LEU A 581 -6.86 33.28 -24.49
N ASN A 582 -7.80 34.21 -24.39
CA ASN A 582 -9.05 34.14 -25.12
C ASN A 582 -8.84 34.22 -26.64
N GLY A 583 -7.88 35.03 -27.10
CA GLY A 583 -7.47 35.11 -28.51
C GLY A 583 -6.76 33.86 -29.02
N GLY A 584 -5.94 33.21 -28.18
CA GLY A 584 -5.21 31.98 -28.53
C GLY A 584 -6.06 30.69 -28.45
N PHE A 585 -7.13 30.70 -27.66
CA PHE A 585 -8.02 29.54 -27.45
C PHE A 585 -8.49 28.86 -28.76
N PRO A 586 -8.99 29.57 -29.80
CA PRO A 586 -9.45 28.92 -31.03
C PRO A 586 -8.35 28.12 -31.74
N ALA A 587 -7.12 28.66 -31.77
CA ALA A 587 -5.98 27.98 -32.39
C ALA A 587 -5.55 26.74 -31.59
N TRP A 588 -5.51 26.86 -30.26
CA TRP A 588 -5.19 25.73 -29.39
C TRP A 588 -6.25 24.62 -29.42
N ASN A 589 -7.53 24.97 -29.35
CA ASN A 589 -8.63 24.02 -29.43
C ASN A 589 -8.67 23.30 -30.79
N GLY A 590 -8.35 24.02 -31.88
CA GLY A 590 -8.28 23.47 -33.24
C GLY A 590 -7.08 22.54 -33.50
N ARG A 591 -6.04 22.57 -32.66
CA ARG A 591 -4.92 21.62 -32.74
C ARG A 591 -5.42 20.22 -32.39
N SER A 592 -5.03 19.20 -33.16
CA SER A 592 -5.52 17.83 -32.95
C SER A 592 -5.20 17.31 -31.54
N VAL A 593 -6.09 16.45 -31.01
CA VAL A 593 -5.93 15.83 -29.68
C VAL A 593 -4.59 15.12 -29.56
N SER A 594 -4.19 14.38 -30.60
CA SER A 594 -2.91 13.67 -30.59
C SER A 594 -1.70 14.61 -30.57
N ALA A 595 -1.77 15.76 -31.23
CA ALA A 595 -0.71 16.76 -31.13
C ALA A 595 -0.62 17.39 -29.73
N ARG A 596 -1.76 17.64 -29.06
CA ARG A 596 -1.79 18.11 -27.67
C ARG A 596 -1.27 17.04 -26.70
N ALA A 597 -1.72 15.80 -26.85
CA ALA A 597 -1.25 14.65 -26.06
C ALA A 597 0.26 14.41 -26.23
N GLY A 598 0.78 14.52 -27.46
CA GLY A 598 2.22 14.42 -27.74
C GLY A 598 3.06 15.51 -27.07
N ILE A 599 2.52 16.74 -26.89
CA ILE A 599 3.18 17.80 -26.11
C ILE A 599 3.27 17.39 -24.64
N LEU A 600 2.18 16.90 -24.06
CA LEU A 600 2.16 16.44 -22.67
C LEU A 600 3.14 15.29 -22.41
N ARG A 601 3.24 14.32 -23.32
CA ARG A 601 4.21 13.22 -23.20
C ARG A 601 5.66 13.71 -23.23
N ARG A 602 6.00 14.65 -24.12
CA ARG A 602 7.34 15.29 -24.13
C ARG A 602 7.61 16.02 -22.82
N ALA A 603 6.65 16.79 -22.32
CA ALA A 603 6.78 17.45 -21.02
C ALA A 603 6.95 16.43 -19.88
N ALA A 604 6.28 15.28 -19.94
CA ALA A 604 6.45 14.21 -18.96
C ALA A 604 7.89 13.68 -18.98
N ASP A 605 8.43 13.39 -20.16
CA ASP A 605 9.80 12.86 -20.31
C ASP A 605 10.86 13.88 -19.89
N ASP A 606 10.67 15.17 -20.22
CA ASP A 606 11.55 16.26 -19.79
C ASP A 606 11.52 16.47 -18.26
N LEU A 607 10.34 16.33 -17.63
CA LEU A 607 10.18 16.44 -16.19
C LEU A 607 10.80 15.23 -15.46
N ASP A 608 10.56 14.02 -15.97
CA ASP A 608 11.12 12.76 -15.44
C ASP A 608 12.67 12.81 -15.48
N ALA A 609 13.25 13.30 -16.58
CA ALA A 609 14.69 13.49 -16.72
C ALA A 609 15.28 14.57 -15.80
N ARG A 610 14.46 15.53 -15.35
CA ARG A 610 14.84 16.63 -14.45
C ARG A 610 14.37 16.40 -13.00
N LEU A 611 14.04 15.16 -12.64
CA LEU A 611 13.59 14.80 -11.29
C LEU A 611 14.46 15.39 -10.18
N PRO A 612 15.81 15.34 -10.24
CA PRO A 612 16.64 15.95 -9.20
C PRO A 612 16.46 17.46 -9.05
N GLU A 613 16.35 18.21 -10.15
CA GLU A 613 16.16 19.67 -10.12
C GLU A 613 14.82 20.02 -9.47
N PHE A 614 13.73 19.39 -9.91
CA PHE A 614 12.41 19.68 -9.33
C PHE A 614 12.32 19.23 -7.87
N CYS A 615 13.00 18.15 -7.47
CA CYS A 615 13.10 17.81 -6.06
C CYS A 615 13.80 18.90 -5.25
N ALA A 616 14.90 19.46 -5.76
CA ALA A 616 15.61 20.55 -5.08
C ALA A 616 14.73 21.80 -4.89
N LEU A 617 13.92 22.14 -5.90
CA LEU A 617 12.93 23.23 -5.79
C LEU A 617 11.90 22.94 -4.68
N LEU A 618 11.36 21.73 -4.64
CA LEU A 618 10.36 21.34 -3.64
C LEU A 618 10.91 21.32 -2.21
N VAL A 619 12.16 20.89 -2.00
CA VAL A 619 12.82 20.96 -0.69
C VAL A 619 12.97 22.43 -0.25
N LYS A 620 13.44 23.30 -1.16
CA LYS A 620 13.79 24.69 -0.82
C LYS A 620 12.59 25.63 -0.69
N GLU A 621 11.58 25.43 -1.53
CA GLU A 621 10.42 26.32 -1.60
C GLU A 621 9.23 25.80 -0.79
N ALA A 622 9.00 24.49 -0.79
CA ALA A 622 7.84 23.85 -0.14
C ALA A 622 8.20 23.04 1.12
N PHE A 623 9.48 23.02 1.51
CA PHE A 623 10.00 22.38 2.73
C PHE A 623 9.69 20.88 2.83
N LYS A 624 9.61 20.19 1.69
CA LYS A 624 9.36 18.76 1.62
C LYS A 624 10.62 17.94 1.88
N THR A 625 10.46 16.76 2.47
CA THR A 625 11.54 15.77 2.55
C THR A 625 11.83 15.19 1.16
N GLN A 626 13.04 14.64 0.96
CA GLN A 626 13.45 14.12 -0.34
C GLN A 626 12.48 13.04 -0.89
N ALA A 627 11.99 12.15 -0.02
CA ALA A 627 11.03 11.11 -0.39
C ALA A 627 9.68 11.69 -0.84
N ASP A 628 9.23 12.79 -0.22
CA ASP A 628 8.02 13.51 -0.64
C ASP A 628 8.21 14.22 -1.98
N CYS A 629 9.41 14.75 -2.23
CA CYS A 629 9.74 15.40 -3.49
C CYS A 629 9.73 14.42 -4.67
N ILE A 630 10.34 13.25 -4.51
CA ILE A 630 10.34 12.20 -5.54
C ILE A 630 8.91 11.78 -5.86
N ALA A 631 8.09 11.53 -4.84
CA ALA A 631 6.70 11.14 -5.03
C ALA A 631 5.88 12.21 -5.77
N GLU A 632 6.10 13.49 -5.47
CA GLU A 632 5.37 14.58 -6.14
C GLU A 632 5.80 14.79 -7.60
N VAL A 633 7.10 14.72 -7.91
CA VAL A 633 7.56 14.79 -9.30
C VAL A 633 6.94 13.65 -10.12
N ARG A 634 6.95 12.43 -9.56
CA ARG A 634 6.33 11.25 -10.17
C ARG A 634 4.84 11.45 -10.43
N GLU A 635 4.12 12.00 -9.46
CA GLU A 635 2.69 12.30 -9.60
C GLU A 635 2.41 13.29 -10.74
N ALA A 636 3.24 14.34 -10.91
CA ALA A 636 3.15 15.27 -12.04
C ALA A 636 3.40 14.58 -13.40
N VAL A 637 4.44 13.74 -13.49
CA VAL A 637 4.75 12.93 -14.68
C VAL A 637 3.58 12.01 -15.02
N ASP A 638 3.00 11.36 -14.00
CA ASP A 638 1.87 10.46 -14.19
C ASP A 638 0.62 11.19 -14.67
N PHE A 639 0.32 12.40 -14.17
CA PHE A 639 -0.78 13.23 -14.68
C PHE A 639 -0.61 13.58 -16.16
N LEU A 640 0.60 13.98 -16.57
CA LEU A 640 0.91 14.31 -17.97
C LEU A 640 0.65 13.12 -18.89
N ARG A 641 1.18 11.94 -18.53
CA ARG A 641 1.04 10.71 -19.33
C ARG A 641 -0.41 10.19 -19.31
N TYR A 642 -1.03 10.14 -18.14
CA TYR A 642 -2.40 9.62 -17.98
C TYR A 642 -3.42 10.46 -18.75
N TYR A 643 -3.37 11.79 -18.64
CA TYR A 643 -4.34 12.64 -19.34
C TYR A 643 -4.12 12.69 -20.85
N ALA A 644 -2.89 12.52 -21.32
CA ALA A 644 -2.62 12.32 -22.76
C ALA A 644 -3.36 11.08 -23.30
N ASP A 645 -3.23 9.94 -22.61
CA ASP A 645 -3.89 8.68 -23.00
C ASP A 645 -5.42 8.80 -22.89
N ARG A 646 -5.93 9.38 -21.81
CA ARG A 646 -7.37 9.58 -21.61
C ARG A 646 -7.99 10.48 -22.68
N ALA A 647 -7.28 11.50 -23.13
CA ALA A 647 -7.75 12.38 -24.19
C ALA A 647 -7.83 11.64 -25.55
N GLU A 648 -6.83 10.83 -25.88
CA GLU A 648 -6.79 10.03 -27.12
C GLU A 648 -7.78 8.87 -27.13
N ALA A 649 -8.22 8.38 -25.95
CA ALA A 649 -9.28 7.39 -25.85
C ALA A 649 -10.68 7.96 -26.23
N GLU A 650 -10.90 9.27 -26.06
CA GLU A 650 -12.20 9.92 -26.34
C GLU A 650 -12.02 11.25 -27.11
N PRO A 651 -11.36 11.25 -28.28
CA PRO A 651 -10.90 12.48 -28.94
C PRO A 651 -12.06 13.36 -29.40
N ALA A 652 -13.21 12.77 -29.75
CA ALA A 652 -14.42 13.48 -30.14
C ALA A 652 -15.00 14.35 -29.01
N LEU A 653 -14.67 14.04 -27.74
CA LEU A 653 -15.13 14.82 -26.60
C LEU A 653 -14.21 15.99 -26.27
N MET A 654 -12.95 15.96 -26.70
CA MET A 654 -11.89 16.90 -26.32
C MET A 654 -12.01 18.25 -27.05
N GLN A 655 -13.15 18.91 -26.84
CA GLN A 655 -13.47 20.25 -27.31
C GLN A 655 -13.51 21.19 -26.10
N GLY A 656 -12.57 22.12 -26.03
CA GLY A 656 -12.43 23.05 -24.91
C GLY A 656 -13.61 24.01 -24.78
N ARG A 657 -13.76 24.58 -23.58
CA ARG A 657 -14.77 25.59 -23.26
C ARG A 657 -14.31 27.02 -23.52
N GLY A 658 -13.02 27.31 -23.40
CA GLY A 658 -12.46 28.65 -23.50
C GLY A 658 -11.20 28.80 -22.65
N VAL A 659 -11.10 29.92 -21.91
CA VAL A 659 -10.04 30.13 -20.92
C VAL A 659 -10.46 29.50 -19.58
N PHE A 660 -9.71 28.48 -19.15
CA PHE A 660 -9.86 27.85 -17.85
C PHE A 660 -8.91 28.49 -16.84
N VAL A 661 -9.42 28.83 -15.66
CA VAL A 661 -8.60 29.33 -14.55
C VAL A 661 -8.25 28.15 -13.65
N CYS A 662 -6.96 27.85 -13.51
CA CYS A 662 -6.45 26.79 -12.64
C CYS A 662 -5.80 27.43 -11.41
N ILE A 663 -6.32 27.14 -10.22
CA ILE A 663 -5.84 27.67 -8.94
C ILE A 663 -5.38 26.50 -8.07
N SER A 664 -4.08 26.43 -7.80
CA SER A 664 -3.45 25.30 -7.13
C SER A 664 -2.94 25.65 -5.73
N PRO A 665 -2.83 24.67 -4.81
CA PRO A 665 -2.38 24.89 -3.44
C PRO A 665 -0.85 24.81 -3.33
N TRP A 666 -0.32 25.24 -2.19
CA TRP A 666 1.12 25.23 -1.88
C TRP A 666 1.63 23.86 -1.44
N ASN A 667 0.75 22.94 -1.04
CA ASN A 667 1.13 21.68 -0.41
C ASN A 667 1.47 20.56 -1.40
N PHE A 668 1.02 20.68 -2.65
CA PHE A 668 1.48 19.92 -3.82
C PHE A 668 1.68 20.92 -4.98
N PRO A 669 2.70 21.78 -4.85
CA PRO A 669 2.86 22.93 -5.72
C PRO A 669 3.29 22.57 -7.15
N LEU A 670 3.77 21.34 -7.37
CA LEU A 670 4.08 20.80 -8.69
C LEU A 670 2.97 19.87 -9.19
N ALA A 671 2.61 18.84 -8.42
CA ALA A 671 1.74 17.78 -8.93
C ALA A 671 0.31 18.24 -9.20
N ILE A 672 -0.34 18.88 -8.21
CA ILE A 672 -1.72 19.36 -8.38
C ILE A 672 -1.75 20.52 -9.39
N PHE A 673 -0.75 21.40 -9.36
CA PHE A 673 -0.59 22.45 -10.37
C PHE A 673 -0.54 21.86 -11.79
N ALA A 674 0.37 20.91 -12.03
CA ALA A 674 0.49 20.24 -13.33
C ALA A 674 -0.80 19.51 -13.70
N GLY A 675 -1.37 18.72 -12.80
CA GLY A 675 -2.59 17.94 -13.04
C GLY A 675 -3.77 18.80 -13.51
N GLN A 676 -4.04 19.92 -12.83
CA GLN A 676 -5.10 20.84 -13.22
C GLN A 676 -4.83 21.49 -14.59
N VAL A 677 -3.62 22.03 -14.77
CA VAL A 677 -3.23 22.78 -15.97
C VAL A 677 -3.26 21.88 -17.20
N VAL A 678 -2.66 20.70 -17.13
CA VAL A 678 -2.48 19.83 -18.29
C VAL A 678 -3.78 19.11 -18.67
N ALA A 679 -4.67 18.84 -17.70
CA ALA A 679 -6.02 18.38 -17.97
C ALA A 679 -6.83 19.41 -18.78
N ALA A 680 -6.78 20.69 -18.39
CA ALA A 680 -7.45 21.75 -19.12
C ALA A 680 -6.87 21.95 -20.54
N LEU A 681 -5.53 21.95 -20.65
CA LEU A 681 -4.83 22.08 -21.93
C LEU A 681 -5.17 20.94 -22.89
N VAL A 682 -5.08 19.68 -22.47
CA VAL A 682 -5.31 18.53 -23.36
C VAL A 682 -6.78 18.42 -23.80
N ALA A 683 -7.72 18.85 -22.95
CA ALA A 683 -9.14 18.99 -23.29
C ALA A 683 -9.41 20.10 -24.33
N GLY A 684 -8.42 20.96 -24.62
CA GLY A 684 -8.48 22.00 -25.66
C GLY A 684 -8.69 23.42 -25.13
N ASN A 685 -8.56 23.66 -23.83
CA ASN A 685 -8.71 25.01 -23.23
C ASN A 685 -7.38 25.77 -23.27
N ALA A 686 -7.46 27.10 -23.38
CA ALA A 686 -6.37 27.96 -22.92
C ALA A 686 -6.43 28.07 -21.38
N VAL A 687 -5.30 28.32 -20.72
CA VAL A 687 -5.19 28.23 -19.26
C VAL A 687 -4.54 29.47 -18.65
N ALA A 688 -5.23 30.06 -17.68
CA ALA A 688 -4.67 31.01 -16.74
C ALA A 688 -4.35 30.27 -15.43
N ALA A 689 -3.07 30.06 -15.16
CA ALA A 689 -2.60 29.27 -14.03
C ALA A 689 -2.15 30.19 -12.87
N LYS A 690 -2.84 30.12 -11.74
CA LYS A 690 -2.53 30.86 -10.51
C LYS A 690 -1.99 29.88 -9.45
N PRO A 691 -0.67 29.84 -9.19
CA PRO A 691 -0.12 29.05 -8.10
C PRO A 691 -0.40 29.69 -6.74
N ALA A 692 -0.26 28.92 -5.67
CA ALA A 692 -0.24 29.46 -4.31
C ALA A 692 0.91 30.48 -4.15
N GLU A 693 0.73 31.43 -3.23
CA GLU A 693 1.68 32.54 -3.02
C GLU A 693 3.02 32.06 -2.45
N GLN A 694 2.97 30.96 -1.70
CA GLN A 694 4.11 30.38 -1.02
C GLN A 694 5.06 29.63 -1.97
N THR A 695 4.57 29.17 -3.13
CA THR A 695 5.31 28.26 -4.02
C THR A 695 5.22 28.64 -5.51
N PRO A 696 5.52 29.89 -5.89
CA PRO A 696 5.36 30.33 -7.28
C PRO A 696 6.48 29.90 -8.21
N PHE A 697 7.69 29.65 -7.69
CA PHE A 697 8.86 29.41 -8.51
C PHE A 697 8.83 28.02 -9.13
N VAL A 698 8.52 26.96 -8.37
CA VAL A 698 8.34 25.61 -8.95
C VAL A 698 7.24 25.58 -10.01
N ALA A 699 6.15 26.35 -9.81
CA ALA A 699 5.08 26.49 -10.80
C ALA A 699 5.57 27.22 -12.07
N LEU A 700 6.37 28.27 -11.93
CA LEU A 700 7.01 28.95 -13.05
C LEU A 700 7.89 27.99 -13.85
N ARG A 701 8.73 27.20 -13.17
CA ARG A 701 9.61 26.20 -13.83
C ARG A 701 8.80 25.14 -14.58
N MET A 702 7.65 24.73 -14.04
CA MET A 702 6.74 23.81 -14.73
C MET A 702 6.10 24.45 -15.98
N VAL A 703 5.69 25.73 -15.91
CA VAL A 703 5.13 26.45 -17.07
C VAL A 703 6.18 26.63 -18.18
N GLU A 704 7.41 26.98 -17.82
CA GLU A 704 8.52 27.06 -18.78
C GLU A 704 8.78 25.72 -19.46
N LEU A 705 8.73 24.61 -18.71
CA LEU A 705 8.87 23.26 -19.24
C LEU A 705 7.73 22.94 -20.22
N LEU A 706 6.48 23.27 -19.90
CA LEU A 706 5.34 23.10 -20.81
C LEU A 706 5.50 23.92 -22.10
N HIS A 707 6.01 25.15 -22.01
CA HIS A 707 6.31 25.96 -23.18
C HIS A 707 7.41 25.33 -24.05
N GLN A 708 8.48 24.83 -23.44
CA GLN A 708 9.57 24.13 -24.14
C GLN A 708 9.05 22.87 -24.85
N ALA A 709 8.15 22.12 -24.22
CA ALA A 709 7.53 20.92 -24.82
C ALA A 709 6.58 21.25 -26.00
N GLY A 710 6.12 22.51 -26.11
CA GLY A 710 5.36 23.02 -27.25
C GLY A 710 3.99 23.62 -26.95
N VAL A 711 3.67 23.91 -25.68
CA VAL A 711 2.48 24.68 -25.30
C VAL A 711 2.69 26.17 -25.66
N PRO A 712 1.86 26.78 -26.51
CA PRO A 712 1.99 28.18 -26.88
C PRO A 712 1.79 29.16 -25.69
N ALA A 713 2.45 30.32 -25.74
CA ALA A 713 2.32 31.38 -24.71
C ALA A 713 0.94 32.09 -24.71
N ASP A 714 0.18 31.93 -25.79
CA ASP A 714 -1.22 32.35 -25.90
C ASP A 714 -2.20 31.21 -25.54
N ALA A 715 -1.71 30.04 -25.15
CA ALA A 715 -2.51 28.94 -24.60
C ALA A 715 -2.29 28.72 -23.10
N LEU A 716 -1.17 29.18 -22.53
CA LEU A 716 -0.87 29.06 -21.10
C LEU A 716 -0.20 30.35 -20.59
N ALA A 717 -0.67 30.88 -19.48
CA ALA A 717 -0.02 31.98 -18.75
C ALA A 717 0.01 31.69 -17.25
N LEU A 718 1.19 31.89 -16.63
CA LEU A 718 1.33 31.92 -15.16
C LEU A 718 0.99 33.31 -14.64
N LEU A 719 0.15 33.38 -13.61
CA LEU A 719 -0.27 34.62 -12.97
C LEU A 719 -0.17 34.44 -11.44
N HIS A 720 1.01 34.72 -10.89
CA HIS A 720 1.28 34.66 -9.45
C HIS A 720 0.75 35.91 -8.73
N GLY A 721 0.39 35.79 -7.45
CA GLY A 721 0.00 36.90 -6.59
C GLY A 721 -1.11 36.52 -5.61
N PRO A 722 -1.65 37.47 -4.82
CA PRO A 722 -2.59 37.16 -3.76
C PRO A 722 -3.93 36.58 -4.24
N GLY A 723 -4.50 35.68 -3.44
CA GLY A 723 -5.81 35.09 -3.72
C GLY A 723 -6.94 36.12 -3.85
N GLU A 724 -6.96 37.12 -2.97
CA GLU A 724 -7.97 38.17 -2.91
C GLU A 724 -7.90 39.20 -4.05
N THR A 725 -6.76 39.30 -4.74
CA THR A 725 -6.56 40.22 -5.86
C THR A 725 -6.46 39.47 -7.18
N VAL A 726 -5.37 38.72 -7.41
CA VAL A 726 -5.09 38.00 -8.66
C VAL A 726 -6.08 36.85 -8.85
N GLY A 727 -6.26 36.02 -7.82
CA GLY A 727 -7.19 34.87 -7.87
C GLY A 727 -8.64 35.33 -8.10
N ALA A 728 -9.11 36.28 -7.30
CA ALA A 728 -10.46 36.84 -7.42
C ALA A 728 -10.67 37.55 -8.77
N GLY A 729 -9.67 38.31 -9.23
CA GLY A 729 -9.69 38.99 -10.53
C GLY A 729 -9.86 38.00 -11.69
N LEU A 730 -9.11 36.89 -11.67
CA LEU A 730 -9.23 35.82 -12.67
C LEU A 730 -10.61 35.17 -12.67
N VAL A 731 -11.14 34.84 -11.50
CA VAL A 731 -12.48 34.22 -11.39
C VAL A 731 -13.57 35.18 -11.90
N ALA A 732 -13.48 36.46 -11.55
CA ALA A 732 -14.44 37.49 -11.95
C ALA A 732 -14.37 37.84 -13.45
N HIS A 733 -13.21 37.69 -14.09
CA HIS A 733 -12.95 38.12 -15.46
C HIS A 733 -13.96 37.58 -16.50
N ALA A 734 -14.38 38.40 -17.47
CA ALA A 734 -15.46 38.07 -18.41
C ALA A 734 -15.16 36.84 -19.29
N HIS A 735 -13.88 36.59 -19.60
CA HIS A 735 -13.43 35.46 -20.44
C HIS A 735 -13.27 34.11 -19.71
N THR A 736 -13.49 34.06 -18.39
CA THR A 736 -13.40 32.81 -17.63
C THR A 736 -14.52 31.86 -18.02
N ALA A 737 -14.14 30.74 -18.64
CA ALA A 737 -15.04 29.70 -19.15
C ALA A 737 -15.13 28.47 -18.22
N GLY A 738 -14.31 28.43 -17.18
CA GLY A 738 -14.31 27.40 -16.13
C GLY A 738 -13.23 27.67 -15.09
N VAL A 739 -13.40 27.12 -13.89
CA VAL A 739 -12.42 27.17 -12.81
C VAL A 739 -12.14 25.77 -12.30
N CYS A 740 -10.85 25.42 -12.19
CA CYS A 740 -10.38 24.27 -11.46
C CYS A 740 -9.60 24.77 -10.24
N PHE A 741 -10.10 24.48 -9.05
CA PHE A 741 -9.58 24.98 -7.79
C PHE A 741 -9.25 23.80 -6.87
N THR A 742 -8.10 23.88 -6.21
CA THR A 742 -7.80 23.03 -5.08
C THR A 742 -7.29 23.88 -3.91
N GLY A 743 -7.93 23.76 -2.76
CA GLY A 743 -7.65 24.60 -1.58
C GLY A 743 -8.72 24.48 -0.51
N SER A 744 -8.93 25.52 0.31
CA SER A 744 -9.89 25.44 1.43
C SER A 744 -11.35 25.48 0.97
N THR A 745 -12.23 24.80 1.73
CA THR A 745 -13.68 24.81 1.50
C THR A 745 -14.28 26.23 1.54
N ALA A 746 -13.74 27.09 2.42
CA ALA A 746 -14.16 28.48 2.52
C ALA A 746 -13.90 29.26 1.22
N VAL A 747 -12.71 29.13 0.63
CA VAL A 747 -12.36 29.80 -0.63
C VAL A 747 -13.15 29.21 -1.81
N ALA A 748 -13.33 27.89 -1.87
CA ALA A 748 -14.17 27.26 -2.88
C ALA A 748 -15.60 27.82 -2.89
N GLN A 749 -16.18 28.08 -1.73
CA GLN A 749 -17.51 28.71 -1.60
C GLN A 749 -17.52 30.16 -2.07
N ILE A 750 -16.46 30.93 -1.82
CA ILE A 750 -16.32 32.30 -2.35
C ILE A 750 -16.27 32.27 -3.88
N ILE A 751 -15.47 31.38 -4.46
CA ILE A 751 -15.37 31.19 -5.91
C ILE A 751 -16.73 30.78 -6.50
N ASN A 752 -17.42 29.82 -5.88
CA ASN A 752 -18.74 29.37 -6.33
C ASN A 752 -19.76 30.52 -6.39
N LYS A 753 -19.80 31.38 -5.36
CA LYS A 753 -20.66 32.56 -5.34
C LYS A 753 -20.29 33.58 -6.41
N ALA A 754 -19.00 33.83 -6.59
CA ALA A 754 -18.50 34.74 -7.62
C ALA A 754 -18.87 34.26 -9.03
N LEU A 755 -18.71 32.95 -9.30
CA LEU A 755 -19.10 32.34 -10.58
C LEU A 755 -20.60 32.39 -10.81
N ALA A 756 -21.41 32.08 -9.80
CA ALA A 756 -22.87 32.11 -9.90
C ALA A 756 -23.42 33.52 -10.22
N ALA A 757 -22.74 34.58 -9.78
CA ALA A 757 -23.11 35.97 -10.04
C ALA A 757 -22.82 36.44 -11.47
N LYS A 758 -22.03 35.70 -12.27
CA LYS A 758 -21.64 36.13 -13.62
C LYS A 758 -22.84 36.06 -14.59
N PRO A 759 -22.97 37.01 -15.55
CA PRO A 759 -24.04 36.97 -16.54
C PRO A 759 -24.05 35.72 -17.43
N ASN A 760 -22.91 35.04 -17.61
CA ASN A 760 -22.76 33.82 -18.41
C ASN A 760 -22.79 32.53 -17.57
N SER A 761 -23.25 32.59 -16.31
CA SER A 761 -23.38 31.41 -15.43
C SER A 761 -24.49 30.46 -15.90
N PRO A 762 -24.37 29.13 -15.66
CA PRO A 762 -23.36 28.47 -14.84
C PRO A 762 -22.00 28.32 -15.53
N VAL A 763 -20.96 28.85 -14.89
CA VAL A 763 -19.56 28.57 -15.24
C VAL A 763 -19.11 27.35 -14.43
N PRO A 764 -18.48 26.33 -15.07
CA PRO A 764 -17.96 25.16 -14.39
C PRO A 764 -17.02 25.49 -13.24
N LEU A 765 -17.24 24.84 -12.10
CA LEU A 765 -16.30 24.76 -10.99
C LEU A 765 -15.97 23.28 -10.74
N ILE A 766 -14.69 22.95 -10.76
CA ILE A 766 -14.12 21.76 -10.13
C ILE A 766 -13.42 22.27 -8.88
N ALA A 767 -13.93 21.91 -7.70
CA ALA A 767 -13.33 22.31 -6.43
C ALA A 767 -13.00 21.05 -5.63
N GLU A 768 -11.71 20.79 -5.43
CA GLU A 768 -11.20 19.76 -4.52
C GLU A 768 -10.73 20.46 -3.23
N THR A 769 -11.25 20.02 -2.09
CA THR A 769 -11.07 20.73 -0.81
C THR A 769 -10.53 19.81 0.29
N GLY A 770 -10.56 20.27 1.54
CA GLY A 770 -10.00 19.56 2.69
C GLY A 770 -10.79 18.35 3.15
N GLY A 771 -10.31 17.68 4.21
CA GLY A 771 -10.94 16.48 4.74
C GLY A 771 -10.70 16.27 6.24
N LEU A 772 -11.76 15.85 6.94
CA LEU A 772 -11.65 15.27 8.29
C LEU A 772 -11.44 13.75 8.18
N ASN A 773 -10.28 13.37 7.67
CA ASN A 773 -9.98 11.99 7.31
C ASN A 773 -9.84 11.11 8.55
N ALA A 774 -10.45 9.92 8.49
CA ALA A 774 -10.47 8.97 9.59
C ALA A 774 -9.76 7.65 9.23
N MET A 775 -9.30 6.93 10.24
CA MET A 775 -8.87 5.54 10.14
C MET A 775 -9.57 4.73 11.23
N VAL A 776 -10.26 3.67 10.85
CA VAL A 776 -10.97 2.77 11.77
C VAL A 776 -10.16 1.49 11.95
N VAL A 777 -9.85 1.15 13.19
CA VAL A 777 -9.00 0.02 13.57
C VAL A 777 -9.77 -0.89 14.52
N ASP A 778 -10.01 -2.13 14.09
CA ASP A 778 -10.61 -3.16 14.94
C ASP A 778 -9.55 -4.09 15.55
N SER A 779 -10.00 -4.96 16.45
CA SER A 779 -9.16 -5.87 17.23
C SER A 779 -8.47 -6.97 16.42
N THR A 780 -8.79 -7.12 15.13
CA THR A 780 -8.10 -8.07 14.23
C THR A 780 -6.88 -7.47 13.56
N ALA A 781 -6.74 -6.14 13.55
CA ALA A 781 -5.63 -5.46 12.93
C ALA A 781 -4.30 -5.76 13.66
N LEU A 782 -3.20 -5.78 12.91
CA LEU A 782 -1.87 -5.93 13.47
C LEU A 782 -1.36 -4.55 13.98
N PRO A 783 -1.15 -4.34 15.29
CA PRO A 783 -0.80 -3.02 15.84
C PRO A 783 0.42 -2.38 15.18
N GLU A 784 1.43 -3.17 14.84
CA GLU A 784 2.65 -2.71 14.19
C GLU A 784 2.36 -2.10 12.81
N GLN A 785 1.54 -2.76 11.99
CA GLN A 785 1.12 -2.23 10.68
C GLN A 785 0.20 -1.02 10.83
N VAL A 786 -0.64 -0.99 11.87
CA VAL A 786 -1.51 0.15 12.19
C VAL A 786 -0.65 1.37 12.50
N ILE A 787 0.35 1.25 13.36
CA ILE A 787 1.19 2.40 13.75
C ILE A 787 2.05 2.87 12.60
N ASP A 788 2.62 1.97 11.79
CA ASP A 788 3.33 2.35 10.56
C ASP A 788 2.41 3.17 9.64
N ALA A 789 1.16 2.72 9.42
CA ALA A 789 0.18 3.42 8.59
C ALA A 789 -0.28 4.76 9.21
N VAL A 790 -0.48 4.82 10.53
CA VAL A 790 -0.90 6.03 11.25
C VAL A 790 0.18 7.10 11.21
N VAL A 791 1.43 6.74 11.52
CA VAL A 791 2.55 7.69 11.53
C VAL A 791 2.76 8.29 10.14
N GLN A 792 2.78 7.43 9.11
CA GLN A 792 2.88 7.88 7.72
C GLN A 792 1.70 8.79 7.33
N SER A 793 0.48 8.43 7.73
CA SER A 793 -0.71 9.17 7.28
C SER A 793 -0.91 10.50 8.01
N ALA A 794 -0.54 10.59 9.29
CA ALA A 794 -0.81 11.78 10.12
C ALA A 794 0.31 12.82 10.08
N PHE A 795 1.58 12.39 10.03
CA PHE A 795 2.72 13.28 10.30
C PHE A 795 3.63 13.53 9.10
N ARG A 796 3.63 12.64 8.09
CA ARG A 796 4.42 12.85 6.87
C ARG A 796 4.05 14.18 6.20
N SER A 797 5.04 14.88 5.68
CA SER A 797 4.89 16.25 5.14
C SER A 797 4.33 17.25 6.17
N ALA A 798 4.65 17.06 7.46
CA ALA A 798 4.09 17.81 8.59
C ALA A 798 2.55 17.79 8.62
N GLY A 799 1.91 16.70 8.17
CA GLY A 799 0.45 16.58 8.11
C GLY A 799 -0.22 17.54 7.11
N GLN A 800 0.55 18.17 6.22
CA GLN A 800 0.08 19.14 5.23
C GLN A 800 -0.40 18.46 3.93
N ARG A 801 -1.07 17.32 4.05
CA ARG A 801 -1.74 16.63 2.94
C ARG A 801 -3.24 16.73 3.16
N CYS A 802 -4.01 16.99 2.10
CA CYS A 802 -5.48 16.92 2.19
C CYS A 802 -5.95 15.53 2.59
N SER A 803 -5.20 14.47 2.25
CA SER A 803 -5.44 13.08 2.65
C SER A 803 -4.86 12.70 4.02
N ALA A 804 -4.23 13.61 4.76
CA ALA A 804 -3.58 13.25 6.03
C ALA A 804 -4.61 12.79 7.07
N LEU A 805 -4.25 11.79 7.87
CA LEU A 805 -5.09 11.24 8.92
C LEU A 805 -5.32 12.28 10.02
N ARG A 806 -6.58 12.61 10.29
CA ARG A 806 -6.98 13.57 11.34
C ARG A 806 -7.53 12.86 12.56
N LEU A 807 -8.20 11.72 12.36
CA LEU A 807 -8.92 10.98 13.39
C LEU A 807 -8.63 9.47 13.33
N LEU A 808 -7.99 8.93 14.35
CA LEU A 808 -7.84 7.49 14.56
C LEU A 808 -8.97 6.98 15.48
N CYS A 809 -9.85 6.14 14.95
CA CYS A 809 -10.88 5.44 15.72
C CYS A 809 -10.38 4.02 16.02
N VAL A 810 -10.12 3.69 17.28
CA VAL A 810 -9.55 2.40 17.69
C VAL A 810 -10.50 1.65 18.63
N GLN A 811 -10.69 0.35 18.40
CA GLN A 811 -11.53 -0.47 19.25
C GLN A 811 -10.93 -0.57 20.67
N SER A 812 -11.78 -0.39 21.69
CA SER A 812 -11.36 -0.31 23.10
C SER A 812 -10.53 -1.51 23.57
N SER A 813 -10.75 -2.70 23.02
CA SER A 813 -10.04 -3.94 23.40
C SER A 813 -8.55 -3.94 23.05
N ILE A 814 -8.11 -3.12 22.09
CA ILE A 814 -6.70 -3.01 21.67
C ILE A 814 -6.13 -1.58 21.83
N ALA A 815 -6.97 -0.61 22.20
CA ALA A 815 -6.64 0.81 22.22
C ALA A 815 -5.39 1.14 23.05
N GLU A 816 -5.24 0.57 24.24
CA GLU A 816 -4.07 0.85 25.10
C GLU A 816 -2.75 0.44 24.42
N GLY A 817 -2.70 -0.76 23.83
CA GLY A 817 -1.49 -1.24 23.15
C GLY A 817 -1.14 -0.40 21.92
N VAL A 818 -2.15 -0.02 21.13
CA VAL A 818 -1.98 0.87 19.96
C VAL A 818 -1.52 2.26 20.41
N ILE A 819 -2.12 2.83 21.45
CA ILE A 819 -1.75 4.17 21.95
C ILE A 819 -0.33 4.17 22.51
N GLU A 820 0.08 3.16 23.28
CA GLU A 820 1.46 3.06 23.78
C GLU A 820 2.48 2.95 22.64
N MET A 821 2.18 2.14 21.62
CA MET A 821 3.05 2.03 20.44
C MET A 821 3.09 3.32 19.62
N LEU A 822 1.97 4.05 19.51
CA LEU A 822 1.91 5.37 18.89
C LEU A 822 2.83 6.37 19.62
N LYS A 823 2.75 6.45 20.97
CA LYS A 823 3.61 7.34 21.76
C LYS A 823 5.09 7.04 21.50
N GLY A 824 5.47 5.77 21.60
CA GLY A 824 6.85 5.36 21.37
C GLY A 824 7.32 5.59 19.94
N ALA A 825 6.44 5.48 18.93
CA ALA A 825 6.78 5.80 17.55
C ALA A 825 6.98 7.31 17.33
N LEU A 826 6.16 8.18 17.97
CA LEU A 826 6.34 9.63 17.94
C LEU A 826 7.70 10.04 18.52
N GLU A 827 8.15 9.39 19.59
CA GLU A 827 9.47 9.63 20.20
C GLU A 827 10.64 9.36 19.24
N GLN A 828 10.41 8.54 18.20
CA GLN A 828 11.45 8.16 17.24
C GLN A 828 11.51 9.07 16.01
N LEU A 829 10.56 10.00 15.84
CA LEU A 829 10.53 10.92 14.72
C LEU A 829 11.62 11.99 14.84
N HIS A 830 12.32 12.24 13.74
CA HIS A 830 13.30 13.29 13.62
C HIS A 830 12.63 14.54 13.01
N VAL A 831 12.34 15.52 13.85
CA VAL A 831 11.75 16.81 13.43
C VAL A 831 12.89 17.83 13.25
N GLY A 832 13.06 18.35 12.04
CA GLY A 832 14.24 19.16 11.69
C GLY A 832 14.26 19.69 10.26
N GLN A 833 15.46 20.05 9.77
CA GLN A 833 15.63 20.65 8.44
C GLN A 833 15.30 19.63 7.33
N PRO A 834 14.38 19.94 6.39
CA PRO A 834 13.89 18.97 5.40
C PRO A 834 14.95 18.52 4.37
N ALA A 835 16.03 19.29 4.23
CA ALA A 835 17.19 18.94 3.40
C ALA A 835 18.04 17.81 3.98
N HIS A 836 17.97 17.55 5.29
CA HIS A 836 18.69 16.44 5.91
C HIS A 836 17.95 15.13 5.67
N LEU A 837 18.66 14.11 5.19
CA LEU A 837 18.08 12.80 4.90
C LEU A 837 17.42 12.13 6.11
N ALA A 838 17.93 12.42 7.31
CA ALA A 838 17.39 11.90 8.57
C ALA A 838 16.07 12.57 9.00
N THR A 839 15.66 13.66 8.38
CA THR A 839 14.43 14.37 8.76
C THR A 839 13.18 13.66 8.27
N ASP A 840 12.29 13.33 9.21
CA ASP A 840 10.97 12.76 8.93
C ASP A 840 9.91 13.84 8.73
N VAL A 841 10.02 14.92 9.52
CA VAL A 841 9.02 16.00 9.60
C VAL A 841 9.71 17.36 9.54
N GLY A 842 9.46 18.08 8.45
CA GLY A 842 9.91 19.46 8.24
C GLY A 842 8.98 20.51 8.87
N PRO A 843 9.19 21.81 8.58
CA PRO A 843 8.34 22.89 9.05
C PRO A 843 7.01 22.96 8.30
N VAL A 844 6.08 23.76 8.82
CA VAL A 844 4.88 24.18 8.09
C VAL A 844 5.21 25.36 7.16
N ILE A 845 4.37 25.57 6.14
CA ILE A 845 4.70 26.42 4.98
C ILE A 845 5.02 27.88 5.33
N ASP A 846 4.25 28.51 6.21
CA ASP A 846 4.37 29.94 6.53
C ASP A 846 3.98 30.27 7.99
N ASP A 847 4.10 31.54 8.35
CA ASP A 847 3.83 32.04 9.70
C ASP A 847 2.34 31.98 10.07
N GLU A 848 1.44 32.12 9.09
CA GLU A 848 0.00 32.05 9.31
C GLU A 848 -0.43 30.61 9.64
N ALA A 849 0.03 29.64 8.85
CA ALA A 849 -0.18 28.21 9.10
C ALA A 849 0.37 27.84 10.48
N HIS A 850 1.60 28.25 10.79
CA HIS A 850 2.20 28.02 12.10
C HIS A 850 1.34 28.61 13.24
N ALA A 851 0.97 29.89 13.16
CA ALA A 851 0.19 30.56 14.21
C ALA A 851 -1.20 29.92 14.40
N ASN A 852 -1.88 29.55 13.32
CA ASN A 852 -3.19 28.91 13.38
C ASN A 852 -3.09 27.51 14.01
N ILE A 853 -2.14 26.68 13.55
CA ILE A 853 -1.95 25.33 14.10
C ILE A 853 -1.54 25.41 15.58
N SER A 854 -0.59 26.28 15.95
CA SER A 854 -0.20 26.48 17.35
C SER A 854 -1.39 26.85 18.23
N ARG A 855 -2.30 27.72 17.76
CA ARG A 855 -3.51 28.10 18.50
C ARG A 855 -4.41 26.90 18.76
N HIS A 856 -4.59 26.02 17.77
CA HIS A 856 -5.36 24.79 17.94
C HIS A 856 -4.70 23.80 18.90
N VAL A 857 -3.38 23.62 18.81
CA VAL A 857 -2.63 22.75 19.73
C VAL A 857 -2.76 23.25 21.16
N GLU A 858 -2.59 24.55 21.41
CA GLU A 858 -2.74 25.14 22.75
C GLU A 858 -4.17 25.03 23.28
N ARG A 859 -5.19 25.10 22.42
CA ARG A 859 -6.57 24.80 22.79
C ARG A 859 -6.72 23.33 23.19
N LEU A 860 -6.25 22.39 22.37
CA LEU A 860 -6.37 20.95 22.62
C LEU A 860 -5.62 20.52 23.89
N LYS A 861 -4.50 21.14 24.23
CA LYS A 861 -3.80 20.92 25.51
C LYS A 861 -4.65 21.26 26.74
N ARG A 862 -5.66 22.13 26.59
CA ARG A 862 -6.62 22.46 27.66
C ARG A 862 -7.87 21.57 27.62
N ASP A 863 -8.34 21.26 26.42
CA ASP A 863 -9.68 20.69 26.20
C ASP A 863 -9.68 19.17 25.96
N ALA A 864 -8.53 18.58 25.66
CA ALA A 864 -8.36 17.17 25.31
C ALA A 864 -7.20 16.52 26.09
N LYS A 865 -7.18 15.19 26.12
CA LYS A 865 -6.10 14.45 26.79
C LYS A 865 -4.89 14.36 25.85
N LEU A 866 -3.80 15.02 26.20
CA LEU A 866 -2.53 14.87 25.47
C LEU A 866 -2.01 13.44 25.62
N LEU A 867 -1.71 12.78 24.49
CA LEU A 867 -1.14 11.43 24.47
C LEU A 867 0.39 11.47 24.37
N ALA A 868 0.93 12.18 23.38
CA ALA A 868 2.37 12.37 23.16
C ALA A 868 2.66 13.55 22.23
N GLU A 869 3.88 14.08 22.34
CA GLU A 869 4.50 15.03 21.42
C GLU A 869 5.87 14.50 21.01
N ALA A 870 6.22 14.55 19.72
CA ALA A 870 7.54 14.15 19.25
C ALA A 870 8.63 15.13 19.71
N PRO A 871 9.85 14.65 19.99
CA PRO A 871 10.99 15.51 20.26
C PRO A 871 11.38 16.32 19.01
N VAL A 872 12.01 17.48 19.24
CA VAL A 872 12.58 18.30 18.17
C VAL A 872 14.08 18.03 18.15
N ALA A 873 14.58 17.49 17.03
CA ALA A 873 15.99 17.20 16.86
C ALA A 873 16.78 18.47 16.49
N GLU A 874 16.21 19.29 15.62
CA GLU A 874 16.79 20.56 15.18
C GLU A 874 15.73 21.66 15.22
N ALA A 875 15.97 22.70 16.03
CA ALA A 875 15.05 23.81 16.18
C ALA A 875 15.07 24.73 14.96
N MET A 876 13.90 25.02 14.40
CA MET A 876 13.77 25.89 13.23
C MET A 876 12.49 26.75 13.28
N PRO A 877 12.44 27.88 12.54
CA PRO A 877 11.20 28.65 12.41
C PRO A 877 10.07 27.82 11.81
N ARG A 878 8.81 28.17 12.13
CA ARG A 878 7.61 27.53 11.57
C ARG A 878 7.54 26.01 11.83
N GLN A 879 8.14 25.52 12.90
CA GLN A 879 8.11 24.11 13.25
C GLN A 879 6.94 23.79 14.18
N ILE A 880 6.13 22.79 13.83
CA ILE A 880 5.11 22.22 14.72
C ILE A 880 5.49 20.78 15.02
N ARG A 881 5.50 20.42 16.31
CA ARG A 881 5.74 19.04 16.73
C ARG A 881 4.59 18.14 16.30
N PRO A 882 4.87 16.95 15.74
CA PRO A 882 3.90 15.86 15.72
C PRO A 882 3.30 15.66 17.12
N VAL A 883 1.97 15.74 17.21
CA VAL A 883 1.25 15.67 18.48
C VAL A 883 -0.02 14.85 18.33
N ALA A 884 -0.32 14.03 19.34
CA ALA A 884 -1.53 13.22 19.40
C ALA A 884 -2.37 13.55 20.64
N PHE A 885 -3.68 13.71 20.46
CA PHE A 885 -4.67 13.94 21.52
C PHE A 885 -5.74 12.86 21.51
N GLU A 886 -6.26 12.51 22.68
CA GLU A 886 -7.44 11.67 22.84
C GLU A 886 -8.67 12.55 23.07
N LEU A 887 -9.71 12.30 22.25
CA LEU A 887 -11.00 12.98 22.31
C LEU A 887 -12.06 12.06 22.90
N PRO A 888 -13.08 12.60 23.60
CA PRO A 888 -14.14 11.76 24.18
C PRO A 888 -15.04 11.09 23.14
N ARG A 889 -15.23 11.72 21.97
CA ARG A 889 -16.08 11.25 20.87
C ARG A 889 -15.76 12.02 19.59
N ILE A 890 -16.13 11.45 18.44
CA ILE A 890 -15.86 11.98 17.10
C ILE A 890 -16.36 13.43 16.92
N ALA A 891 -17.54 13.75 17.46
CA ALA A 891 -18.13 15.09 17.37
C ALA A 891 -17.28 16.22 17.97
N HIS A 892 -16.27 15.94 18.79
CA HIS A 892 -15.36 16.96 19.35
C HIS A 892 -14.18 17.30 18.43
N LEU A 893 -14.02 16.63 17.29
CA LEU A 893 -12.95 16.90 16.33
C LEU A 893 -12.97 18.37 15.86
N GLY A 894 -14.15 18.92 15.60
CA GLY A 894 -14.34 20.30 15.17
C GLY A 894 -13.99 20.51 13.70
N GLU A 895 -13.09 21.45 13.41
CA GLU A 895 -12.67 21.81 12.06
C GLU A 895 -11.33 21.15 11.66
N GLU A 896 -10.99 21.24 10.38
CA GLU A 896 -9.74 20.68 9.87
C GLU A 896 -8.53 21.47 10.41
N ILE A 897 -7.60 20.75 11.04
CA ILE A 897 -6.29 21.30 11.42
C ILE A 897 -5.26 20.79 10.40
N PHE A 898 -4.78 21.69 9.55
CA PHE A 898 -3.88 21.36 8.44
C PHE A 898 -2.40 21.29 8.89
N GLY A 899 -2.12 20.41 9.86
CA GLY A 899 -0.79 20.23 10.45
C GLY A 899 -0.61 18.83 11.05
N PRO A 900 0.52 18.58 11.75
CA PRO A 900 0.87 17.25 12.26
C PRO A 900 0.16 16.96 13.60
N VAL A 901 -1.18 17.07 13.62
CA VAL A 901 -2.03 16.92 14.79
C VAL A 901 -2.99 15.75 14.59
N LEU A 902 -2.80 14.69 15.37
CA LEU A 902 -3.64 13.49 15.33
C LEU A 902 -4.63 13.50 16.51
N HIS A 903 -5.88 13.11 16.24
CA HIS A 903 -6.88 12.87 17.27
C HIS A 903 -7.19 11.38 17.35
N VAL A 904 -7.41 10.87 18.55
CA VAL A 904 -7.72 9.46 18.82
C VAL A 904 -9.06 9.37 19.54
N VAL A 905 -9.94 8.48 19.09
CA VAL A 905 -11.21 8.15 19.73
C VAL A 905 -11.29 6.64 19.91
N ARG A 906 -11.79 6.21 21.07
CA ARG A 906 -12.07 4.79 21.35
C ARG A 906 -13.53 4.46 21.03
N PHE A 907 -13.80 3.23 20.58
CA PHE A 907 -15.16 2.73 20.39
C PHE A 907 -15.32 1.29 20.93
N GLU A 908 -16.52 0.94 21.42
CA GLU A 908 -16.81 -0.38 22.00
C GLU A 908 -17.53 -1.33 21.03
N ASP A 909 -18.80 -1.06 20.72
CA ASP A 909 -19.73 -2.08 20.22
C ASP A 909 -19.86 -2.15 18.68
N SER A 910 -20.20 -1.04 18.01
CA SER A 910 -20.57 -1.05 16.59
C SER A 910 -19.62 -0.22 15.74
N VAL A 911 -18.89 -0.91 14.86
CA VAL A 911 -18.07 -0.27 13.83
C VAL A 911 -18.92 0.49 12.79
N ASP A 912 -20.19 0.10 12.62
CA ASP A 912 -21.10 0.72 11.67
C ASP A 912 -21.57 2.11 12.18
N GLU A 913 -21.76 2.26 13.50
CA GLU A 913 -22.03 3.56 14.13
C GLU A 913 -20.85 4.53 13.96
N VAL A 914 -19.61 4.03 14.04
CA VAL A 914 -18.40 4.83 13.80
C VAL A 914 -18.39 5.40 12.37
N ILE A 915 -18.75 4.60 11.36
CA ILE A 915 -18.86 5.08 9.97
C ILE A 915 -19.99 6.10 9.82
N ALA A 916 -21.13 5.90 10.49
CA ALA A 916 -22.22 6.87 10.48
C ALA A 916 -21.80 8.22 11.08
N ASP A 917 -21.06 8.20 12.20
CA ASP A 917 -20.51 9.41 12.84
C ASP A 917 -19.46 10.11 11.97
N ILE A 918 -18.59 9.34 11.28
CA ILE A 918 -17.63 9.90 10.33
C ILE A 918 -18.36 10.57 9.16
N ASN A 919 -19.37 9.91 8.58
CA ASN A 919 -20.18 10.48 7.50
C ASN A 919 -20.92 11.76 7.96
N ALA A 920 -21.34 11.83 9.23
CA ALA A 920 -22.02 12.99 9.79
C ALA A 920 -21.14 14.25 9.90
N LEU A 921 -19.81 14.12 9.83
CA LEU A 921 -18.88 15.26 9.72
C LEU A 921 -19.06 16.03 8.41
N GLY A 922 -19.67 15.42 7.39
CA GLY A 922 -19.98 16.05 6.09
C GLY A 922 -18.80 16.17 5.12
N TYR A 923 -17.59 15.81 5.56
CA TYR A 923 -16.42 15.59 4.70
C TYR A 923 -16.41 14.16 4.17
N GLY A 924 -15.67 13.94 3.08
CA GLY A 924 -15.70 12.66 2.37
C GLY A 924 -14.49 12.43 1.48
N LEU A 925 -13.27 12.67 1.98
CA LEU A 925 -12.04 12.57 1.18
C LEU A 925 -11.36 11.20 1.30
N THR A 926 -10.69 10.90 2.42
CA THR A 926 -10.01 9.59 2.62
C THR A 926 -10.44 8.88 3.90
N LEU A 927 -10.56 7.54 3.82
CA LEU A 927 -10.83 6.64 4.94
C LEU A 927 -9.81 5.50 4.97
N GLY A 928 -9.26 5.21 6.14
CA GLY A 928 -8.49 4.00 6.40
C GLY A 928 -9.34 2.96 7.12
N ILE A 929 -9.23 1.69 6.74
CA ILE A 929 -9.86 0.57 7.44
C ILE A 929 -8.76 -0.47 7.73
N GLN A 930 -8.54 -0.77 9.00
CA GLN A 930 -7.58 -1.78 9.46
C GLN A 930 -8.37 -2.93 10.07
N THR A 931 -8.51 -4.02 9.30
CA THR A 931 -9.23 -5.24 9.69
C THR A 931 -8.80 -6.42 8.84
N ARG A 932 -8.81 -7.62 9.42
CA ARG A 932 -8.65 -8.92 8.74
C ARG A 932 -9.99 -9.55 8.36
N ILE A 933 -11.11 -8.89 8.65
CA ILE A 933 -12.45 -9.34 8.27
C ILE A 933 -12.81 -8.64 6.96
N ASP A 934 -12.67 -9.36 5.86
CA ASP A 934 -12.80 -8.78 4.52
C ASP A 934 -14.25 -8.33 4.25
N SER A 935 -15.26 -9.09 4.68
CA SER A 935 -16.67 -8.67 4.55
C SER A 935 -16.99 -7.40 5.34
N ARG A 936 -16.33 -7.20 6.49
CA ARG A 936 -16.41 -5.95 7.26
C ARG A 936 -15.76 -4.82 6.48
N ALA A 937 -14.53 -4.99 5.98
CA ALA A 937 -13.86 -3.97 5.17
C ALA A 937 -14.72 -3.53 3.98
N GLN A 938 -15.29 -4.51 3.26
CA GLN A 938 -16.15 -4.27 2.11
C GLN A 938 -17.42 -3.50 2.50
N ARG A 939 -18.14 -3.97 3.53
CA ARG A 939 -19.36 -3.32 4.02
C ARG A 939 -19.11 -1.88 4.47
N LEU A 940 -18.07 -1.65 5.26
CA LEU A 940 -17.73 -0.30 5.73
C LEU A 940 -17.36 0.62 4.58
N ALA A 941 -16.67 0.11 3.54
CA ALA A 941 -16.40 0.87 2.33
C ALA A 941 -17.69 1.23 1.56
N ASP A 942 -18.68 0.32 1.52
CA ASP A 942 -19.97 0.53 0.86
C ASP A 942 -20.85 1.56 1.59
N GLU A 943 -20.77 1.60 2.92
CA GLU A 943 -21.49 2.55 3.77
C GLU A 943 -20.82 3.93 3.84
N ALA A 944 -19.50 3.99 3.63
CA ALA A 944 -18.72 5.22 3.68
C ALA A 944 -19.10 6.18 2.55
N ARG A 945 -19.41 7.44 2.93
CA ARG A 945 -19.62 8.57 2.01
C ARG A 945 -18.31 9.30 1.75
N ILE A 946 -17.35 8.54 1.22
CA ILE A 946 -15.94 8.92 1.15
C ILE A 946 -15.38 8.50 -0.20
N GLY A 947 -14.63 9.39 -0.84
CA GLY A 947 -14.12 9.18 -2.19
C GLY A 947 -12.95 8.19 -2.29
N ASN A 948 -12.07 8.08 -1.31
CA ASN A 948 -10.92 7.16 -1.34
C ASN A 948 -10.88 6.32 -0.06
N VAL A 949 -11.05 5.00 -0.19
CA VAL A 949 -11.04 4.05 0.92
C VAL A 949 -9.83 3.14 0.79
N TYR A 950 -9.02 3.06 1.84
CA TYR A 950 -7.79 2.27 1.89
C TYR A 950 -7.86 1.22 2.98
N VAL A 951 -7.65 -0.04 2.63
CA VAL A 951 -7.74 -1.19 3.55
C VAL A 951 -6.35 -1.74 3.83
N ASN A 952 -6.00 -1.84 5.11
CA ASN A 952 -4.75 -2.41 5.63
C ASN A 952 -3.46 -1.74 5.10
N ARG A 953 -3.50 -0.41 4.96
CA ARG A 953 -2.38 0.44 4.53
C ARG A 953 -2.56 1.89 5.01
N ASN A 954 -1.60 2.76 4.69
CA ASN A 954 -1.74 4.21 4.86
C ASN A 954 -2.83 4.79 3.93
N ILE A 955 -3.27 6.02 4.22
CA ILE A 955 -4.37 6.70 3.48
C ILE A 955 -3.88 7.85 2.58
N ILE A 956 -2.59 7.87 2.26
CA ILE A 956 -1.93 8.98 1.55
C ILE A 956 -1.24 8.48 0.27
N GLY A 957 -0.87 9.41 -0.62
CA GLY A 957 -0.08 9.08 -1.81
C GLY A 957 -0.89 8.31 -2.85
N ALA A 958 -2.10 8.78 -3.13
CA ALA A 958 -2.92 8.25 -4.23
C ALA A 958 -2.17 8.36 -5.56
N VAL A 959 -2.12 7.27 -6.32
CA VAL A 959 -1.39 7.18 -7.59
C VAL A 959 -2.33 7.42 -8.76
N VAL A 960 -1.94 8.31 -9.67
CA VAL A 960 -2.74 8.71 -10.84
C VAL A 960 -3.09 7.49 -11.71
N GLY A 961 -4.39 7.33 -12.01
CA GLY A 961 -4.90 6.22 -12.81
C GLY A 961 -5.03 4.89 -12.05
N VAL A 962 -4.55 4.80 -10.81
CA VAL A 962 -4.65 3.63 -9.93
C VAL A 962 -5.63 3.91 -8.79
N GLN A 963 -5.45 5.02 -8.08
CA GLN A 963 -6.41 5.54 -7.11
C GLN A 963 -6.85 6.95 -7.51
N PRO A 964 -7.76 7.10 -8.50
CA PRO A 964 -8.40 8.37 -8.78
C PRO A 964 -8.76 9.11 -7.50
N PHE A 965 -8.28 10.34 -7.36
CA PHE A 965 -8.28 11.06 -6.09
C PHE A 965 -9.28 12.20 -6.09
N GLY A 966 -10.06 12.31 -5.03
CA GLY A 966 -11.07 13.35 -4.86
C GLY A 966 -12.21 12.87 -3.97
N GLY A 967 -12.86 13.81 -3.29
CA GLY A 967 -13.88 13.50 -2.28
C GLY A 967 -15.31 13.81 -2.72
N GLU A 968 -16.22 13.67 -1.77
CA GLU A 968 -17.60 14.17 -1.88
C GLU A 968 -17.97 15.07 -0.69
N GLY A 969 -19.17 15.67 -0.72
CA GLY A 969 -19.64 16.57 0.32
C GLY A 969 -18.78 17.84 0.43
N LEU A 970 -18.29 18.13 1.64
CA LEU A 970 -17.43 19.28 1.92
C LEU A 970 -16.01 19.13 1.37
N SER A 971 -15.63 17.92 0.91
CA SER A 971 -14.30 17.60 0.40
C SER A 971 -14.14 17.78 -1.10
N GLY A 972 -15.23 17.98 -1.85
CA GLY A 972 -15.12 18.41 -3.23
C GLY A 972 -16.36 18.17 -4.07
N THR A 973 -16.31 18.72 -5.28
CA THR A 973 -17.36 18.55 -6.28
C THR A 973 -17.16 17.30 -7.14
N GLY A 974 -15.91 16.84 -7.27
CA GLY A 974 -15.46 15.97 -8.34
C GLY A 974 -15.55 16.65 -9.72
N PRO A 975 -15.26 15.91 -10.80
CA PRO A 975 -14.81 14.51 -10.82
C PRO A 975 -13.40 14.33 -10.24
N LYS A 976 -13.02 13.08 -9.94
CA LYS A 976 -11.72 12.76 -9.36
C LYS A 976 -10.56 13.12 -10.29
N ALA A 977 -9.54 13.78 -9.76
CA ALA A 977 -8.25 13.95 -10.42
C ALA A 977 -7.60 12.57 -10.64
N GLY A 978 -6.91 12.41 -11.77
CA GLY A 978 -6.30 11.14 -12.18
C GLY A 978 -7.32 10.05 -12.47
N GLY A 979 -8.60 10.40 -12.60
CA GLY A 979 -9.71 9.49 -12.92
C GLY A 979 -10.19 9.62 -14.36
N PRO A 980 -10.96 8.61 -14.83
CA PRO A 980 -11.39 8.53 -16.23
C PRO A 980 -12.39 9.62 -16.63
N ASN A 981 -13.07 10.24 -15.66
CA ASN A 981 -14.11 11.24 -15.88
C ASN A 981 -13.63 12.69 -15.80
N TYR A 982 -12.38 12.93 -15.37
CA TYR A 982 -11.87 14.28 -15.10
C TYR A 982 -11.94 15.20 -16.33
N LEU A 983 -11.38 14.75 -17.46
CA LEU A 983 -11.29 15.55 -18.70
C LEU A 983 -12.66 15.97 -19.23
N ARG A 984 -13.72 15.16 -19.02
CA ARG A 984 -15.08 15.47 -19.49
C ARG A 984 -15.57 16.81 -18.95
N ARG A 985 -15.16 17.20 -17.74
CA ARG A 985 -15.61 18.43 -17.10
C ARG A 985 -14.98 19.68 -17.71
N PHE A 986 -13.78 19.55 -18.28
CA PHE A 986 -13.08 20.61 -19.02
C PHE A 986 -13.58 20.80 -20.45
N CYS A 987 -14.43 19.89 -20.94
CA CYS A 987 -14.94 19.91 -22.31
C CYS A 987 -16.30 20.62 -22.41
N ALA A 988 -16.64 21.13 -23.58
CA ALA A 988 -17.93 21.74 -23.89
C ALA A 988 -19.11 20.80 -23.60
N GLU A 989 -20.17 21.32 -22.99
CA GLU A 989 -21.36 20.54 -22.63
C GLU A 989 -22.29 20.28 -23.82
N PRO A 990 -23.03 19.14 -23.81
CA PRO A 990 -24.11 18.91 -24.75
C PRO A 990 -25.24 19.94 -24.58
N ARG A 991 -26.06 20.11 -25.61
CA ARG A 991 -27.27 20.95 -25.58
C ARG A 991 -28.53 20.11 -25.78
N ILE A 992 -29.60 20.49 -25.09
CA ILE A 992 -30.97 19.99 -25.26
C ILE A 992 -31.87 21.22 -25.41
N ASP A 993 -32.49 21.36 -26.58
CA ASP A 993 -33.35 22.49 -26.95
C ASP A 993 -34.81 22.24 -26.50
N THR A 994 -35.00 22.05 -25.19
CA THR A 994 -36.33 21.94 -24.56
C THR A 994 -36.56 23.15 -23.67
N PRO A 995 -37.73 23.82 -23.73
CA PRO A 995 -38.00 24.97 -22.86
C PRO A 995 -38.02 24.56 -21.38
N PRO A 996 -37.42 25.37 -20.48
CA PRO A 996 -37.46 25.10 -19.05
C PRO A 996 -38.88 25.35 -18.50
N PRO A 997 -39.25 24.71 -17.37
CA PRO A 997 -40.47 25.10 -16.65
C PRO A 997 -40.33 26.52 -16.07
N PRO A 998 -41.44 27.22 -15.78
CA PRO A 998 -41.40 28.50 -15.06
C PRO A 998 -40.71 28.33 -13.70
N LEU A 999 -39.66 29.11 -13.44
CA LEU A 999 -38.90 29.02 -12.19
C LEU A 999 -39.34 30.11 -11.23
N THR A 1000 -39.82 29.71 -10.05
CA THR A 1000 -39.96 30.60 -8.89
C THR A 1000 -38.98 30.12 -7.83
N VAL A 1001 -37.89 30.88 -7.64
CA VAL A 1001 -36.84 30.54 -6.66
C VAL A 1001 -36.82 31.50 -5.46
N ASP A 1002 -37.38 32.70 -5.61
CA ASP A 1002 -37.46 33.70 -4.55
C ASP A 1002 -38.81 33.59 -3.83
N GLY A 1003 -38.78 33.11 -2.58
CA GLY A 1003 -39.94 32.98 -1.70
C GLY A 1003 -39.54 32.46 -0.32
N ARG A 1004 -40.17 32.95 0.76
CA ARG A 1004 -39.99 32.37 2.10
C ARG A 1004 -40.76 31.05 2.16
N SER A 1005 -40.07 29.94 1.98
CA SER A 1005 -40.59 28.59 2.20
C SER A 1005 -39.75 27.91 3.26
N GLU A 1006 -40.39 27.15 4.14
CA GLU A 1006 -39.68 26.23 5.02
C GLU A 1006 -38.93 25.18 4.18
N PRO A 1007 -37.72 24.75 4.60
CA PRO A 1007 -37.00 23.68 3.94
C PRO A 1007 -37.83 22.39 3.90
N LEU A 1008 -37.90 21.75 2.74
CA LEU A 1008 -38.61 20.49 2.59
C LEU A 1008 -37.78 19.33 3.16
N ALA A 1009 -38.44 18.45 3.91
CA ALA A 1009 -37.86 17.18 4.31
C ALA A 1009 -37.81 16.24 3.10
N VAL A 1010 -36.59 15.82 2.72
CA VAL A 1010 -36.36 14.89 1.61
C VAL A 1010 -35.55 13.70 2.09
N GLY A 1011 -35.89 12.51 1.60
CA GLY A 1011 -35.23 11.25 1.93
C GLY A 1011 -34.76 10.54 0.69
N ALA A 1012 -33.58 9.91 0.77
CA ALA A 1012 -33.13 8.95 -0.23
C ALA A 1012 -33.67 7.57 0.13
N ASP A 1013 -34.10 6.82 -0.88
CA ASP A 1013 -34.51 5.43 -0.80
C ASP A 1013 -33.26 4.53 -0.75
N ALA A 1014 -33.00 3.95 0.42
CA ALA A 1014 -31.86 3.06 0.61
C ALA A 1014 -31.98 1.79 -0.25
N GLY A 1015 -33.18 1.23 -0.39
CA GLY A 1015 -33.41 0.02 -1.20
C GLY A 1015 -33.05 0.23 -2.68
N TRP A 1016 -33.49 1.35 -3.27
CA TRP A 1016 -33.15 1.69 -4.66
C TRP A 1016 -31.67 2.01 -4.85
N ARG A 1017 -31.08 2.74 -3.89
CA ARG A 1017 -29.66 3.06 -3.90
C ARG A 1017 -28.80 1.80 -3.92
N ASP A 1018 -29.17 0.82 -3.11
CA ASP A 1018 -28.43 -0.42 -2.90
C ASP A 1018 -28.81 -1.51 -3.94
N THR A 1019 -29.81 -1.23 -4.79
CA THR A 1019 -30.17 -2.09 -5.94
C THR A 1019 -29.02 -2.14 -6.97
N PRO A 1020 -28.53 -3.32 -7.39
CA PRO A 1020 -27.46 -3.44 -8.38
C PRO A 1020 -27.77 -2.74 -9.71
N LEU A 1021 -26.74 -2.19 -10.38
CA LEU A 1021 -26.89 -1.45 -11.63
C LEU A 1021 -27.66 -2.24 -12.71
N ALA A 1022 -27.38 -3.53 -12.86
CA ALA A 1022 -28.05 -4.38 -13.84
C ALA A 1022 -29.56 -4.50 -13.58
N GLU A 1023 -29.96 -4.60 -12.32
CA GLU A 1023 -31.36 -4.64 -11.91
C GLU A 1023 -32.03 -3.27 -12.08
N ARG A 1024 -31.34 -2.17 -11.73
CA ARG A 1024 -31.82 -0.81 -12.00
C ARG A 1024 -32.10 -0.62 -13.50
N ILE A 1025 -31.16 -1.02 -14.36
CA ILE A 1025 -31.32 -0.97 -15.82
C ILE A 1025 -32.50 -1.84 -16.27
N ALA A 1026 -32.63 -3.07 -15.75
CA ALA A 1026 -33.71 -3.97 -16.13
C ALA A 1026 -35.10 -3.38 -15.76
N THR A 1027 -35.23 -2.84 -14.55
CA THR A 1027 -36.45 -2.18 -14.06
C THR A 1027 -36.82 -0.97 -14.91
N LEU A 1028 -35.87 -0.06 -15.16
CA LEU A 1028 -36.12 1.13 -15.97
C LEU A 1028 -36.37 0.79 -17.45
N ARG A 1029 -35.77 -0.29 -17.96
CA ARG A 1029 -36.02 -0.79 -19.32
C ARG A 1029 -37.42 -1.35 -19.49
N ARG A 1030 -37.91 -2.14 -18.52
CA ARG A 1030 -39.31 -2.61 -18.51
C ARG A 1030 -40.29 -1.44 -18.54
N ALA A 1031 -40.04 -0.38 -17.78
CA ALA A 1031 -40.85 0.84 -17.83
C ALA A 1031 -40.80 1.48 -19.22
N ALA A 1032 -39.60 1.65 -19.79
CA ALA A 1032 -39.41 2.25 -21.11
C ALA A 1032 -40.14 1.51 -22.24
N ASP A 1033 -40.23 0.18 -22.16
CA ASP A 1033 -40.93 -0.65 -23.17
C ASP A 1033 -42.46 -0.46 -23.16
N THR A 1034 -43.02 0.20 -22.13
CA THR A 1034 -44.45 0.55 -22.06
C THR A 1034 -44.75 1.98 -22.56
N LEU A 1035 -43.73 2.75 -22.92
CA LEU A 1035 -43.83 4.12 -23.41
C LEU A 1035 -43.86 4.15 -24.95
N ASP A 1036 -44.08 5.34 -25.52
CA ASP A 1036 -43.99 5.53 -26.97
C ASP A 1036 -42.57 5.26 -27.51
N ALA A 1037 -42.49 4.88 -28.78
CA ALA A 1037 -41.25 4.42 -29.40
C ALA A 1037 -40.11 5.47 -29.38
N PRO A 1038 -40.33 6.77 -29.68
CA PRO A 1038 -39.30 7.80 -29.56
C PRO A 1038 -38.70 7.91 -28.15
N THR A 1039 -39.56 7.97 -27.13
CA THR A 1039 -39.14 8.01 -25.73
C THR A 1039 -38.32 6.77 -25.35
N ALA A 1040 -38.80 5.57 -25.74
CA ALA A 1040 -38.10 4.33 -25.47
C ALA A 1040 -36.69 4.27 -26.09
N ILE A 1041 -36.51 4.78 -27.31
CA ILE A 1041 -35.20 4.84 -27.99
C ILE A 1041 -34.23 5.78 -27.26
N ALA A 1042 -34.70 6.96 -26.84
CA ALA A 1042 -33.90 7.92 -26.09
C ALA A 1042 -33.41 7.31 -24.75
N LEU A 1043 -34.29 6.65 -24.01
CA LEU A 1043 -33.95 5.98 -22.76
C LEU A 1043 -32.99 4.79 -22.96
N ARG A 1044 -33.12 4.02 -24.04
CA ARG A 1044 -32.21 2.91 -24.38
C ARG A 1044 -30.76 3.36 -24.53
N SER A 1045 -30.53 4.55 -25.09
CA SER A 1045 -29.18 5.13 -25.20
C SER A 1045 -28.56 5.43 -23.83
N LEU A 1046 -29.38 5.89 -22.87
CA LEU A 1046 -28.94 6.11 -21.49
C LEU A 1046 -28.59 4.80 -20.79
N PHE A 1047 -29.35 3.73 -21.02
CA PHE A 1047 -29.07 2.42 -20.42
C PHE A 1047 -27.71 1.87 -20.86
N ASN A 1048 -27.41 1.92 -22.16
CA ASN A 1048 -26.13 1.43 -22.69
C ASN A 1048 -24.96 2.26 -22.18
N ALA A 1049 -25.10 3.59 -22.14
CA ALA A 1049 -24.07 4.48 -21.62
C ALA A 1049 -23.86 4.29 -20.11
N ALA A 1050 -24.94 4.14 -19.32
CA ALA A 1050 -24.86 3.90 -17.88
C ALA A 1050 -24.20 2.55 -17.56
N GLN A 1051 -24.47 1.50 -18.35
CA GLN A 1051 -23.82 0.20 -18.17
C GLN A 1051 -22.30 0.29 -18.34
N ALA A 1052 -21.82 1.06 -19.32
CA ALA A 1052 -20.38 1.25 -19.53
C ALA A 1052 -19.75 2.18 -18.48
N LEU A 1053 -20.46 3.22 -18.07
CA LEU A 1053 -19.91 4.29 -17.23
C LEU A 1053 -19.94 3.96 -15.73
N PHE A 1054 -20.98 3.27 -15.26
CA PHE A 1054 -21.19 3.00 -13.82
C PHE A 1054 -20.78 1.59 -13.41
N ALA A 1055 -20.27 0.77 -14.34
CA ALA A 1055 -19.68 -0.51 -13.97
C ALA A 1055 -18.44 -0.28 -13.09
N ASP A 1056 -18.27 -1.15 -12.09
CA ASP A 1056 -17.06 -1.18 -11.30
C ASP A 1056 -15.88 -1.57 -12.21
N ALA A 1057 -14.77 -0.86 -12.05
CA ALA A 1057 -13.57 -1.05 -12.86
C ALA A 1057 -12.40 -1.43 -11.97
N VAL A 1058 -11.75 -2.56 -12.26
CA VAL A 1058 -10.45 -2.91 -11.67
C VAL A 1058 -9.40 -2.06 -12.37
N LEU A 1059 -8.61 -1.30 -11.59
CA LEU A 1059 -7.55 -0.44 -12.08
C LEU A 1059 -6.20 -1.14 -11.97
N PRO A 1060 -5.29 -0.95 -12.94
CA PRO A 1060 -3.95 -1.54 -12.87
C PRO A 1060 -3.19 -0.95 -11.70
N GLY A 1061 -2.28 -1.69 -11.09
CA GLY A 1061 -1.54 -1.25 -9.91
C GLY A 1061 -0.37 -2.16 -9.58
N PRO A 1062 0.40 -1.83 -8.54
CA PRO A 1062 1.47 -2.70 -8.07
C PRO A 1062 0.90 -4.03 -7.57
N THR A 1063 1.72 -5.06 -7.69
CA THR A 1063 1.47 -6.39 -7.15
C THR A 1063 1.30 -6.31 -5.62
N GLY A 1064 0.41 -7.14 -5.06
CA GLY A 1064 0.10 -7.12 -3.62
C GLY A 1064 -0.90 -6.03 -3.23
N GLU A 1065 -1.66 -5.57 -4.21
CA GLU A 1065 -2.70 -4.56 -4.07
C GLU A 1065 -3.86 -4.86 -5.01
N SER A 1066 -5.08 -4.51 -4.60
CA SER A 1066 -6.26 -4.47 -5.46
C SER A 1066 -6.81 -3.06 -5.47
N ASN A 1067 -7.16 -2.55 -6.65
CA ASN A 1067 -7.68 -1.20 -6.84
C ASN A 1067 -8.95 -1.26 -7.66
N THR A 1068 -10.06 -0.80 -7.09
CA THR A 1068 -11.37 -0.79 -7.76
C THR A 1068 -11.96 0.61 -7.74
N LEU A 1069 -12.33 1.13 -8.91
CA LEU A 1069 -13.15 2.33 -9.05
C LEU A 1069 -14.63 1.93 -9.11
N ARG A 1070 -15.43 2.55 -8.25
CA ARG A 1070 -16.86 2.29 -8.06
C ARG A 1070 -17.66 3.56 -8.15
N HIS A 1071 -18.96 3.43 -8.41
CA HIS A 1071 -19.87 4.55 -8.56
C HIS A 1071 -21.06 4.42 -7.61
N HIS A 1072 -21.22 5.43 -6.75
CA HIS A 1072 -22.29 5.49 -5.76
C HIS A 1072 -23.27 6.60 -6.11
N ALA A 1073 -24.52 6.43 -5.67
CA ALA A 1073 -25.50 7.51 -5.75
C ALA A 1073 -25.07 8.69 -4.86
N ARG A 1074 -25.28 9.92 -5.34
CA ARG A 1074 -25.02 11.13 -4.56
C ARG A 1074 -26.12 11.42 -3.53
N GLY A 1075 -27.35 10.99 -3.79
CA GLY A 1075 -28.48 11.15 -2.86
C GLY A 1075 -29.78 11.53 -3.55
N VAL A 1076 -30.41 12.63 -3.13
CA VAL A 1076 -31.69 13.11 -3.68
C VAL A 1076 -31.47 14.19 -4.73
N PHE A 1077 -31.99 13.99 -5.94
CA PHE A 1077 -31.98 14.99 -7.01
C PHE A 1077 -33.35 15.65 -7.21
N ALA A 1078 -33.34 16.97 -7.33
CA ALA A 1078 -34.47 17.73 -7.86
C ALA A 1078 -34.40 17.73 -9.39
N VAL A 1079 -35.43 17.23 -10.07
CA VAL A 1079 -35.50 17.23 -11.54
C VAL A 1079 -36.52 18.27 -12.02
N LEU A 1080 -36.05 19.18 -12.86
CA LEU A 1080 -36.81 20.25 -13.50
C LEU A 1080 -36.89 19.95 -15.00
N GLY A 1081 -38.07 19.57 -15.47
CA GLY A 1081 -38.28 19.20 -16.87
C GLY A 1081 -39.69 18.70 -17.13
N ARG A 1082 -40.10 18.73 -18.40
CA ARG A 1082 -41.39 18.24 -18.88
C ARG A 1082 -41.18 17.19 -19.97
N ALA A 1083 -42.23 16.41 -20.22
CA ALA A 1083 -42.27 15.43 -21.31
C ALA A 1083 -41.05 14.50 -21.32
N GLU A 1084 -40.58 14.13 -22.51
CA GLU A 1084 -39.52 13.15 -22.73
C GLU A 1084 -38.18 13.58 -22.12
N ALA A 1085 -37.80 14.86 -22.24
CA ALA A 1085 -36.56 15.39 -21.68
C ALA A 1085 -36.56 15.32 -20.14
N GLY A 1086 -37.69 15.67 -19.51
CA GLY A 1086 -37.87 15.52 -18.06
C GLY A 1086 -37.75 14.07 -17.63
N LEU A 1087 -38.39 13.15 -18.34
CA LEU A 1087 -38.30 11.72 -18.04
C LEU A 1087 -36.87 11.18 -18.24
N ALA A 1088 -36.16 11.59 -19.29
CA ALA A 1088 -34.76 11.22 -19.52
C ALA A 1088 -33.85 11.71 -18.38
N ALA A 1089 -34.08 12.90 -17.84
CA ALA A 1089 -33.37 13.41 -16.66
C ALA A 1089 -33.69 12.58 -15.40
N VAL A 1090 -34.96 12.23 -15.17
CA VAL A 1090 -35.39 11.34 -14.08
C VAL A 1090 -34.68 9.99 -14.19
N VAL A 1091 -34.72 9.36 -15.36
CA VAL A 1091 -34.08 8.07 -15.62
C VAL A 1091 -32.57 8.15 -15.43
N SER A 1092 -31.92 9.24 -15.85
CA SER A 1092 -30.48 9.45 -15.64
C SER A 1092 -30.10 9.42 -14.16
N ALA A 1093 -30.87 10.11 -13.31
CA ALA A 1093 -30.64 10.13 -11.87
C ALA A 1093 -30.94 8.76 -11.22
N LEU A 1094 -32.04 8.11 -11.61
CA LEU A 1094 -32.42 6.78 -11.12
C LEU A 1094 -31.41 5.69 -11.51
N LEU A 1095 -30.82 5.74 -12.71
CA LEU A 1095 -29.78 4.80 -13.16
C LEU A 1095 -28.54 4.83 -12.25
N ALA A 1096 -28.17 6.03 -11.81
CA ALA A 1096 -27.10 6.26 -10.85
C ALA A 1096 -27.47 5.90 -9.40
N GLY A 1097 -28.67 5.36 -9.15
CA GLY A 1097 -29.15 4.96 -7.82
C GLY A 1097 -29.67 6.11 -6.95
N ASN A 1098 -29.83 7.31 -7.51
CA ASN A 1098 -30.35 8.46 -6.77
C ASN A 1098 -31.87 8.34 -6.59
N SER A 1099 -32.39 8.97 -5.54
CA SER A 1099 -33.82 9.25 -5.43
C SER A 1099 -34.15 10.56 -6.13
N VAL A 1100 -35.35 10.65 -6.68
CA VAL A 1100 -35.76 11.77 -7.54
C VAL A 1100 -37.00 12.44 -7.01
N ILE A 1101 -36.95 13.76 -6.95
CA ILE A 1101 -38.12 14.63 -6.79
C ILE A 1101 -38.33 15.33 -8.12
N TRP A 1102 -39.36 14.91 -8.87
CA TRP A 1102 -39.67 15.46 -10.18
C TRP A 1102 -40.75 16.55 -10.05
N LEU A 1103 -40.34 17.80 -10.24
CA LEU A 1103 -41.23 18.97 -10.13
C LEU A 1103 -42.10 19.09 -11.38
N GLY A 1104 -43.42 19.14 -11.20
CA GLY A 1104 -44.40 19.23 -12.28
C GLY A 1104 -44.34 18.04 -13.26
N GLY A 1105 -43.90 16.87 -12.78
CA GLY A 1105 -43.78 15.65 -13.56
C GLY A 1105 -45.12 15.03 -13.97
N ALA A 1106 -45.09 14.13 -14.96
CA ALA A 1106 -46.28 13.45 -15.44
C ALA A 1106 -46.59 12.19 -14.61
N GLU A 1107 -47.78 12.15 -14.00
CA GLU A 1107 -48.21 11.01 -13.18
C GLU A 1107 -48.25 9.70 -13.99
N GLN A 1108 -48.59 9.75 -15.28
CA GLN A 1108 -48.57 8.58 -16.16
C GLN A 1108 -47.17 7.94 -16.26
N SER A 1109 -46.13 8.74 -16.47
CA SER A 1109 -44.74 8.24 -16.55
C SER A 1109 -44.26 7.70 -15.20
N ARG A 1110 -44.66 8.34 -14.09
CA ARG A 1110 -44.39 7.80 -12.75
C ARG A 1110 -45.07 6.45 -12.57
N GLN A 1111 -46.34 6.31 -12.92
CA GLN A 1111 -47.05 5.03 -12.81
C GLN A 1111 -46.36 3.94 -13.63
N ALA A 1112 -45.93 4.21 -14.87
CA ALA A 1112 -45.16 3.24 -15.66
C ALA A 1112 -43.89 2.75 -14.94
N LEU A 1113 -43.15 3.65 -14.28
CA LEU A 1113 -41.96 3.30 -13.49
C LEU A 1113 -42.30 2.47 -12.25
N LEU A 1114 -43.37 2.82 -11.53
CA LEU A 1114 -43.82 2.07 -10.34
C LEU A 1114 -44.28 0.66 -10.72
N HIS A 1115 -45.07 0.50 -11.79
CA HIS A 1115 -45.52 -0.81 -12.29
C HIS A 1115 -44.35 -1.69 -12.74
N ALA A 1116 -43.25 -1.09 -13.20
CA ALA A 1116 -42.04 -1.83 -13.57
C ALA A 1116 -41.20 -2.31 -12.38
N GLY A 1117 -41.53 -1.86 -11.16
CA GLY A 1117 -40.88 -2.25 -9.91
C GLY A 1117 -40.07 -1.14 -9.23
N LEU A 1118 -40.18 0.13 -9.65
CA LEU A 1118 -39.51 1.22 -8.96
C LEU A 1118 -40.19 1.48 -7.59
N PRO A 1119 -39.43 1.59 -6.48
CA PRO A 1119 -40.00 1.96 -5.19
C PRO A 1119 -40.65 3.35 -5.22
N ALA A 1120 -41.82 3.49 -4.58
CA ALA A 1120 -42.55 4.77 -4.54
C ALA A 1120 -41.73 5.90 -3.90
N SER A 1121 -40.89 5.58 -2.92
CA SER A 1121 -39.97 6.51 -2.25
C SER A 1121 -38.77 6.92 -3.13
N ALA A 1122 -38.45 6.16 -4.19
CA ALA A 1122 -37.37 6.51 -5.12
C ALA A 1122 -37.78 7.60 -6.13
N LEU A 1123 -39.09 7.79 -6.39
CA LEU A 1123 -39.61 8.84 -7.27
C LEU A 1123 -40.86 9.51 -6.69
N THR A 1124 -40.69 10.76 -6.27
CA THR A 1124 -41.77 11.62 -5.76
C THR A 1124 -42.10 12.73 -6.77
N LEU A 1125 -43.38 13.00 -6.99
CA LEU A 1125 -43.82 14.20 -7.74
C LEU A 1125 -44.20 15.31 -6.76
N LEU A 1126 -43.77 16.52 -7.07
CA LEU A 1126 -44.18 17.74 -6.36
C LEU A 1126 -44.59 18.82 -7.35
N PRO A 1127 -45.45 19.79 -6.96
CA PRO A 1127 -45.75 20.94 -7.80
C PRO A 1127 -44.52 21.87 -7.90
N ASP A 1128 -44.44 22.68 -8.96
CA ASP A 1128 -43.32 23.62 -9.17
C ASP A 1128 -43.15 24.62 -8.02
N SER A 1129 -44.23 24.95 -7.31
CA SER A 1129 -44.21 25.82 -6.13
C SER A 1129 -43.38 25.28 -4.96
N ALA A 1130 -43.03 23.98 -4.97
CA ALA A 1130 -42.16 23.36 -3.97
C ALA A 1130 -40.67 23.65 -4.19
N LEU A 1131 -40.28 24.23 -5.35
CA LEU A 1131 -38.88 24.46 -5.71
C LEU A 1131 -38.09 25.27 -4.66
N PRO A 1132 -38.58 26.41 -4.11
CA PRO A 1132 -37.83 27.18 -3.11
C PRO A 1132 -37.49 26.34 -1.86
N GLY A 1133 -38.47 25.63 -1.30
CA GLY A 1133 -38.26 24.76 -0.13
C GLY A 1133 -37.30 23.60 -0.43
N LEU A 1134 -37.35 23.05 -1.64
CA LEU A 1134 -36.47 21.97 -2.09
C LEU A 1134 -35.02 22.43 -2.26
N LEU A 1135 -34.80 23.62 -2.84
CA LEU A 1135 -33.47 24.21 -3.00
C LEU A 1135 -32.79 24.52 -1.67
N THR A 1136 -33.53 24.62 -0.58
CA THR A 1136 -33.00 24.77 0.79
C THR A 1136 -32.95 23.46 1.58
N ALA A 1137 -33.40 22.34 1.02
CA ALA A 1137 -33.42 21.06 1.73
C ALA A 1137 -31.99 20.61 2.11
N PRO A 1138 -31.72 20.21 3.37
CA PRO A 1138 -30.39 19.81 3.81
C PRO A 1138 -29.84 18.58 3.07
N ARG A 1139 -30.72 17.63 2.73
CA ARG A 1139 -30.36 16.36 2.08
C ARG A 1139 -30.43 16.39 0.54
N LEU A 1140 -30.59 17.57 -0.05
CA LEU A 1140 -30.51 17.72 -1.50
C LEU A 1140 -29.07 17.47 -1.97
N ALA A 1141 -28.90 16.55 -2.92
CA ALA A 1141 -27.60 16.17 -3.47
C ALA A 1141 -27.29 16.83 -4.83
N GLY A 1142 -28.29 17.40 -5.51
CA GLY A 1142 -28.11 18.09 -6.78
C GLY A 1142 -29.41 18.52 -7.43
N VAL A 1143 -29.29 19.33 -8.48
CA VAL A 1143 -30.41 19.78 -9.32
C VAL A 1143 -30.13 19.40 -10.77
N ALA A 1144 -31.12 18.80 -11.42
CA ALA A 1144 -31.06 18.38 -12.81
C ALA A 1144 -32.08 19.18 -13.64
N LEU A 1145 -31.57 20.01 -14.55
CA LEU A 1145 -32.36 20.80 -15.48
C LEU A 1145 -32.37 20.10 -16.84
N ALA A 1146 -33.52 19.61 -17.28
CA ALA A 1146 -33.73 18.98 -18.58
C ALA A 1146 -33.86 20.02 -19.72
N SER A 1147 -32.98 21.02 -19.69
CA SER A 1147 -32.93 22.14 -20.63
C SER A 1147 -31.50 22.69 -20.66
N SER A 1148 -31.15 23.35 -21.76
CA SER A 1148 -29.92 24.15 -21.87
C SER A 1148 -30.18 25.66 -21.84
N ASP A 1149 -31.38 26.08 -21.41
CA ASP A 1149 -31.74 27.49 -21.31
C ASP A 1149 -30.82 28.25 -20.33
N PRO A 1150 -30.09 29.27 -20.81
CA PRO A 1150 -29.12 29.98 -19.98
C PRO A 1150 -29.76 30.74 -18.81
N ALA A 1151 -30.95 31.33 -19.00
CA ALA A 1151 -31.60 32.14 -17.97
C ALA A 1151 -32.07 31.27 -16.79
N ALA A 1152 -32.67 30.12 -17.10
CA ALA A 1152 -33.08 29.13 -16.11
C ALA A 1152 -31.87 28.55 -15.36
N ALA A 1153 -30.81 28.17 -16.09
CA ALA A 1153 -29.60 27.65 -15.49
C ALA A 1153 -28.91 28.68 -14.58
N HIS A 1154 -28.84 29.95 -15.01
CA HIS A 1154 -28.31 31.05 -14.22
C HIS A 1154 -29.08 31.25 -12.91
N THR A 1155 -30.41 31.30 -13.00
CA THR A 1155 -31.31 31.47 -11.84
C THR A 1155 -31.10 30.35 -10.81
N LEU A 1156 -31.02 29.10 -11.25
CA LEU A 1156 -30.76 27.95 -10.37
C LEU A 1156 -29.35 27.99 -9.76
N ALA A 1157 -28.34 28.38 -10.54
CA ALA A 1157 -26.97 28.50 -10.06
C ALA A 1157 -26.86 29.53 -8.93
N GLN A 1158 -27.51 30.69 -9.09
CA GLN A 1158 -27.59 31.72 -8.05
C GLN A 1158 -28.28 31.21 -6.77
N ALA A 1159 -29.39 30.50 -6.92
CA ALA A 1159 -30.11 29.95 -5.78
C ALA A 1159 -29.28 28.90 -5.03
N LEU A 1160 -28.61 28.00 -5.75
CA LEU A 1160 -27.74 26.97 -5.15
C LEU A 1160 -26.50 27.57 -4.47
N ALA A 1161 -25.89 28.63 -5.02
CA ALA A 1161 -24.73 29.29 -4.44
C ALA A 1161 -25.02 30.04 -3.12
N ARG A 1162 -26.30 30.31 -2.81
CA ARG A 1162 -26.73 30.88 -1.51
C ARG A 1162 -26.69 29.85 -0.37
N ARG A 1163 -26.63 28.55 -0.68
CA ARG A 1163 -26.59 27.48 0.32
C ARG A 1163 -25.28 27.49 1.10
N THR A 1164 -25.36 27.04 2.35
CA THR A 1164 -24.20 26.64 3.16
C THR A 1164 -23.94 25.15 3.02
N GLY A 1165 -22.71 24.69 3.26
CA GLY A 1165 -22.34 23.27 3.20
C GLY A 1165 -21.65 22.88 1.89
N ALA A 1166 -21.97 21.69 1.36
CA ALA A 1166 -21.37 21.18 0.12
C ALA A 1166 -21.80 22.00 -1.11
N ILE A 1167 -20.89 22.15 -2.08
CA ILE A 1167 -21.21 22.75 -3.40
C ILE A 1167 -21.97 21.70 -4.21
N LEU A 1168 -23.26 21.94 -4.46
CA LEU A 1168 -24.11 20.98 -5.16
C LEU A 1168 -23.98 21.09 -6.69
N PRO A 1169 -24.01 19.96 -7.42
CA PRO A 1169 -24.03 19.97 -8.87
C PRO A 1169 -25.36 20.49 -9.42
N LEU A 1170 -25.27 21.45 -10.34
CA LEU A 1170 -26.34 21.80 -11.28
C LEU A 1170 -26.07 21.12 -12.63
N VAL A 1171 -26.83 20.07 -12.95
CA VAL A 1171 -26.70 19.31 -14.20
C VAL A 1171 -27.67 19.87 -15.24
N THR A 1172 -27.15 20.68 -16.16
CA THR A 1172 -27.84 21.17 -17.36
C THR A 1172 -27.86 20.11 -18.46
N ALA A 1173 -28.82 20.20 -19.40
CA ALA A 1173 -29.06 19.14 -20.38
C ALA A 1173 -29.19 17.75 -19.72
N ALA A 1174 -29.82 17.72 -18.54
CA ALA A 1174 -30.07 16.48 -17.82
C ALA A 1174 -30.92 15.55 -18.70
N GLY A 1175 -30.47 14.31 -18.90
CA GLY A 1175 -31.03 13.39 -19.90
C GLY A 1175 -30.14 13.13 -21.11
N HIS A 1176 -29.03 13.85 -21.26
CA HIS A 1176 -28.01 13.53 -22.27
C HIS A 1176 -26.96 12.54 -21.72
N VAL A 1177 -26.58 11.52 -22.51
CA VAL A 1177 -25.60 10.47 -22.12
C VAL A 1177 -24.28 11.03 -21.57
N ARG A 1178 -23.77 12.12 -22.17
CA ARG A 1178 -22.53 12.80 -21.74
C ARG A 1178 -22.60 13.44 -20.34
N GLN A 1179 -23.78 13.59 -19.75
CA GLN A 1179 -23.95 14.16 -18.40
C GLN A 1179 -24.08 13.08 -17.31
N LEU A 1180 -24.16 11.79 -17.67
CA LEU A 1180 -24.42 10.70 -16.72
C LEU A 1180 -23.43 10.66 -15.54
N TYR A 1181 -22.14 10.91 -15.80
CA TYR A 1181 -21.09 10.88 -14.75
C TYR A 1181 -21.34 11.88 -13.61
N ARG A 1182 -22.17 12.91 -13.84
CA ARG A 1182 -22.46 13.95 -12.84
C ARG A 1182 -23.50 13.52 -11.81
N PHE A 1183 -24.17 12.39 -12.04
CA PHE A 1183 -25.16 11.83 -11.12
C PHE A 1183 -24.57 10.85 -10.11
N THR A 1184 -23.29 10.48 -10.26
CA THR A 1184 -22.59 9.55 -9.36
C THR A 1184 -21.48 10.24 -8.60
N ALA A 1185 -21.20 9.73 -7.41
CA ALA A 1185 -19.95 9.95 -6.70
C ALA A 1185 -19.00 8.79 -7.05
N GLU A 1186 -17.76 9.11 -7.39
CA GLU A 1186 -16.74 8.11 -7.66
C GLU A 1186 -16.10 7.70 -6.31
N GLN A 1187 -15.89 6.41 -6.09
CA GLN A 1187 -15.15 5.90 -4.94
C GLN A 1187 -14.06 4.94 -5.39
N THR A 1188 -12.84 5.14 -4.92
CA THR A 1188 -11.76 4.17 -5.09
C THR A 1188 -11.64 3.34 -3.82
N LEU A 1189 -11.71 2.02 -3.96
CA LEU A 1189 -11.37 1.06 -2.91
C LEU A 1189 -10.02 0.43 -3.22
N THR A 1190 -9.05 0.63 -2.33
CA THR A 1190 -7.70 0.09 -2.44
C THR A 1190 -7.42 -0.86 -1.29
N VAL A 1191 -7.14 -2.11 -1.59
CA VAL A 1191 -6.90 -3.16 -0.59
C VAL A 1191 -5.46 -3.64 -0.67
N ASN A 1192 -4.71 -3.55 0.44
CA ASN A 1192 -3.41 -4.20 0.56
C ASN A 1192 -3.60 -5.71 0.73
N THR A 1193 -3.53 -6.46 -0.38
CA THR A 1193 -3.73 -7.92 -0.37
C THR A 1193 -2.54 -8.67 0.23
N ALA A 1194 -1.40 -8.01 0.42
CA ALA A 1194 -0.20 -8.54 1.07
C ALA A 1194 -0.17 -8.33 2.60
N ALA A 1195 -1.18 -7.66 3.17
CA ALA A 1195 -1.18 -7.27 4.59
C ALA A 1195 -1.05 -8.44 5.58
N ALA A 1196 -1.45 -9.66 5.17
CA ALA A 1196 -1.31 -10.88 5.97
C ALA A 1196 0.15 -11.37 6.14
N GLY A 1197 1.14 -10.68 5.54
CA GLY A 1197 2.56 -11.05 5.64
C GLY A 1197 3.12 -11.73 4.38
N GLY A 1198 2.39 -11.67 3.27
CA GLY A 1198 2.86 -12.02 1.93
C GLY A 1198 1.74 -12.03 0.89
N ASN A 1199 2.10 -12.14 -0.39
CA ASN A 1199 1.18 -12.06 -1.52
C ASN A 1199 0.84 -13.45 -2.08
N ALA A 1200 -0.39 -13.89 -1.83
CA ALA A 1200 -0.88 -15.21 -2.25
C ALA A 1200 -0.87 -15.41 -3.78
N ALA A 1201 -1.23 -14.40 -4.58
CA ALA A 1201 -1.18 -14.51 -6.04
C ALA A 1201 0.26 -14.74 -6.52
N LEU A 1202 1.20 -13.96 -5.94
CA LEU A 1202 2.65 -14.08 -6.17
C LEU A 1202 3.14 -15.51 -5.98
N LEU A 1203 2.76 -16.09 -4.85
CA LEU A 1203 3.22 -17.40 -4.43
C LEU A 1203 2.50 -18.55 -5.16
N ALA A 1204 1.29 -18.30 -5.68
CA ALA A 1204 0.55 -19.25 -6.50
C ALA A 1204 1.06 -19.34 -7.95
N GLY A 1205 1.93 -18.41 -8.37
CA GLY A 1205 2.36 -18.29 -9.77
C GLY A 1205 1.25 -17.79 -10.70
N VAL A 1206 0.23 -17.14 -10.14
CA VAL A 1206 -0.90 -16.55 -10.88
C VAL A 1206 -0.55 -15.06 -11.10
N HIS A 1207 0.19 -14.78 -12.18
CA HIS A 1207 0.63 -13.43 -12.60
C HIS A 1207 0.19 -13.11 -14.00
#